data_AF-A0A0E0ETQ3-F1
#
_entry.id   AF-A0A0E0ETQ3-F1
#
_cell.length_a   1.000
_cell.length_b   1.000
_cell.length_c   1.000
_cell.angle_alpha   90.00
_cell.angle_beta   90.00
_cell.angle_gamma   90.00
#
_symmetry.space_group_name_H-M   'P 1'
#
loop_
_entity.id
_entity.type
_entity.pdbx_description
1 polymer ?
#
loop_
_entity_poly.entity_id
_entity_poly.type
_entity_poly.pdbx_seq_one_letter_code
_entity_poly.pdbx_strand_id
1 'polypeptide(L)'
;MAASAIVPQVEEKSSLLLVVVDGVDVQLAGTRALVPSSSLFIVVFLLLGAVARDASALTRHDFPEGFVFGAGSSAFQVEGAAAEDGRKPSIWDTFTHQGYMPDGSNADVSSDQYHHYKEDVKLMYDMGLDAYRFSIAWPRLIPDGRGEINPKGLEYYNNLIDELIMHGIQPHVTIYHFDLPQALQDEYGGMLSPRFIEDYAAYAEVCFKNFGDRVKHWATFNQPNIEPIGGFDAGDRPPRRCSYPFGTNCTGGDSSTEPYIVAHHLLLAHASAVSIYRQKYQAIQGGQIGITLMVRWHEQYTDKTADAVAAIRMNEFHIGWFLHPLVHGNYPPVMRSRVGARLPSITASDSEKIRGSFDFIGINHYNVIFVQSIDTDDQKLRDYYVDAGVQGEHSVSFLVSWQGAESPETRFLYGYRLRFGLCGVDFTAAARTRYLKNSARWYSGFLRGGELRPEKSYATLSKLVAGLLAMAAGARALVPSPFIVVFLLLAAAARDASALTRHDFPEGFVFGAGTSAFQVEGAAAEDGRKPSIWDTFTHQGYSPGGAIADVSADQYHHYKEDVKLMYDMGLDAYRFSIAWPRLIPDGRGEINPKGLEYYNNLIDELIMHGIQPHVTMYHFDLPQALQDEYGGILSPRFIEDYTAYAEVCFKNFGDRVKHWVTVNEPNIEPIGGYDAGVQPPRRCSYPFGTNCTGGDSSTEPYIVAHHLLLAHASAVSIYRQKYQVIWMEGTRP
;
A
#
# COMPACT_ATOMS: atom_id res chain seq x y z
N MET A 1 10.01 -3.03 28.75
CA MET A 1 10.05 -1.65 29.28
C MET A 1 11.37 -1.02 28.88
N ALA A 2 11.31 0.26 28.48
CA ALA A 2 12.38 1.09 27.90
C ALA A 2 12.66 0.90 26.39
N ALA A 3 11.67 1.32 25.58
CA ALA A 3 11.89 1.99 24.30
C ALA A 3 10.79 3.05 24.12
N SER A 4 10.71 3.96 25.10
CA SER A 4 9.99 5.23 24.97
C SER A 4 11.01 6.36 25.12
N ALA A 5 10.73 7.46 24.42
CA ALA A 5 11.48 8.72 24.41
C ALA A 5 12.70 8.80 23.48
N ILE A 6 12.45 9.06 22.19
CA ILE A 6 13.26 10.02 21.41
C ILE A 6 12.30 10.87 20.56
N VAL A 7 11.68 11.85 21.21
CA VAL A 7 11.15 13.06 20.54
C VAL A 7 12.06 14.17 21.03
N PRO A 8 12.93 14.76 20.20
CA PRO A 8 13.57 16.02 20.57
C PRO A 8 12.45 17.06 20.64
N GLN A 9 12.37 17.80 21.75
CA GLN A 9 11.62 19.05 21.80
C GLN A 9 12.23 20.01 20.77
N VAL A 10 11.66 20.01 19.57
CA VAL A 10 11.78 21.10 18.62
C VAL A 10 10.62 22.03 18.96
N GLU A 11 10.92 23.22 19.47
CA GLU A 11 9.94 24.31 19.60
C GLU A 11 9.14 24.43 18.30
N GLU A 12 7.82 24.58 18.42
CA GLU A 12 6.87 24.74 17.30
C GLU A 12 7.42 25.67 16.22
N LYS A 13 8.02 25.07 15.18
CA LYS A 13 8.25 25.68 13.88
C LYS A 13 7.39 24.91 12.90
N SER A 14 6.50 25.62 12.25
CA SER A 14 5.47 25.16 11.32
C SER A 14 5.95 23.97 10.47
N SER A 15 5.37 22.79 10.71
CA SER A 15 5.68 21.57 9.97
C SER A 15 5.03 21.64 8.58
N LEU A 16 5.81 22.01 7.56
CA LEU A 16 5.40 21.97 6.16
C LEU A 16 5.66 20.56 5.60
N LEU A 17 4.65 19.69 5.56
CA LEU A 17 4.71 18.40 4.87
C LEU A 17 4.02 18.55 3.50
N LEU A 18 4.80 18.54 2.42
CA LEU A 18 4.26 18.54 1.06
C LEU A 18 3.95 17.09 0.64
N VAL A 19 2.67 16.74 0.50
CA VAL A 19 2.26 15.45 -0.09
C VAL A 19 2.14 15.63 -1.60
N VAL A 20 3.11 15.11 -2.36
CA VAL A 20 3.02 15.00 -3.82
C VAL A 20 2.38 13.65 -4.16
N VAL A 21 1.16 13.67 -4.71
CA VAL A 21 0.47 12.46 -5.16
C VAL A 21 0.84 12.18 -6.62
N ASP A 22 1.67 11.16 -6.86
CA ASP A 22 1.91 10.61 -8.20
C ASP A 22 0.95 9.43 -8.44
N GLY A 23 0.16 9.50 -9.52
CA GLY A 23 -0.82 8.46 -9.87
C GLY A 23 -0.35 7.60 -11.03
N VAL A 24 -0.15 6.30 -10.79
CA VAL A 24 0.10 5.27 -11.81
C VAL A 24 -1.24 4.67 -12.25
N ASP A 25 -1.48 4.54 -13.56
CA ASP A 25 -2.66 3.82 -14.09
C ASP A 25 -2.24 2.85 -15.19
N VAL A 26 -2.71 1.60 -15.08
CA VAL A 26 -2.38 0.45 -15.91
C VAL A 26 -3.46 0.29 -16.98
N GLN A 27 -3.13 0.51 -18.25
CA GLN A 27 -4.04 0.25 -19.37
C GLN A 27 -4.02 -1.23 -19.76
N LEU A 28 -5.09 -1.96 -19.46
CA LEU A 28 -5.36 -3.27 -20.07
C LEU A 28 -6.10 -3.06 -21.41
N ALA A 29 -5.43 -3.43 -22.50
CA ALA A 29 -5.98 -3.45 -23.85
C ALA A 29 -7.07 -4.52 -23.97
N GLY A 30 -8.19 -4.16 -24.60
CA GLY A 30 -9.36 -5.01 -24.73
C GLY A 30 -9.22 -6.09 -25.81
N THR A 31 -9.77 -7.26 -25.52
CA THR A 31 -10.24 -8.24 -26.51
C THR A 31 -11.65 -8.67 -26.17
N ARG A 32 -12.57 -8.52 -27.13
CA ARG A 32 -13.97 -8.94 -27.06
C ARG A 32 -14.07 -10.47 -27.24
N ALA A 33 -14.88 -11.14 -26.42
CA ALA A 33 -15.46 -12.45 -26.74
C ALA A 33 -16.83 -12.64 -26.04
N LEU A 34 -17.66 -13.49 -26.65
CA LEU A 34 -19.13 -13.56 -26.55
C LEU A 34 -19.70 -14.12 -25.24
N VAL A 35 -20.89 -13.62 -24.90
CA VAL A 35 -21.75 -14.00 -23.77
C VAL A 35 -22.77 -15.07 -24.20
N PRO A 36 -23.02 -16.11 -23.39
CA PRO A 36 -24.34 -16.75 -23.37
C PRO A 36 -24.99 -16.79 -21.97
N SER A 37 -26.28 -16.46 -21.96
CA SER A 37 -27.34 -16.90 -21.03
C SER A 37 -27.03 -16.96 -19.53
N SER A 38 -26.85 -15.80 -18.92
CA SER A 38 -27.02 -15.59 -17.47
C SER A 38 -27.41 -14.13 -17.18
N SER A 39 -28.40 -13.64 -17.94
CA SER A 39 -28.79 -12.24 -18.03
C SER A 39 -29.60 -11.69 -16.84
N LEU A 40 -29.66 -12.39 -15.71
CA LEU A 40 -30.35 -11.92 -14.50
C LEU A 40 -29.41 -11.72 -13.29
N PHE A 41 -28.25 -12.41 -13.27
CA PHE A 41 -27.24 -12.26 -12.20
C PHE A 41 -26.44 -10.96 -12.32
N ILE A 42 -26.24 -10.48 -13.55
CA ILE A 42 -25.48 -9.25 -13.81
C ILE A 42 -26.29 -8.02 -13.34
N VAL A 43 -27.62 -8.01 -13.46
CA VAL A 43 -28.42 -6.85 -13.03
C VAL A 43 -28.51 -6.76 -11.50
N VAL A 44 -28.50 -7.89 -10.77
CA VAL A 44 -28.53 -7.95 -9.30
C VAL A 44 -27.19 -7.56 -8.67
N PHE A 45 -26.06 -7.99 -9.25
CA PHE A 45 -24.72 -7.57 -8.78
C PHE A 45 -24.48 -6.07 -8.93
N LEU A 46 -25.05 -5.47 -9.97
CA LEU A 46 -24.94 -4.04 -10.22
C LEU A 46 -25.81 -3.17 -9.31
N LEU A 47 -26.84 -3.76 -8.67
CA LEU A 47 -27.68 -3.08 -7.67
C LEU A 47 -27.16 -3.28 -6.22
N LEU A 48 -26.51 -4.41 -5.90
CA LEU A 48 -25.90 -4.64 -4.58
C LEU A 48 -24.68 -3.75 -4.30
N GLY A 49 -23.93 -3.33 -5.32
CA GLY A 49 -22.84 -2.35 -5.15
C GLY A 49 -23.30 -0.96 -4.69
N ALA A 50 -24.59 -0.63 -4.88
CA ALA A 50 -25.12 0.68 -4.52
C ALA A 50 -25.42 0.85 -3.02
N VAL A 51 -25.44 -0.21 -2.19
CA VAL A 51 -25.90 -0.13 -0.78
C VAL A 51 -24.76 -0.12 0.27
N ALA A 52 -23.49 -0.29 -0.11
CA ALA A 52 -22.38 -0.05 0.83
C ALA A 52 -22.30 1.46 1.18
N ARG A 53 -22.60 1.83 2.45
CA ARG A 53 -22.50 3.19 3.02
C ARG A 53 -21.36 3.30 4.06
N ASP A 54 -20.56 4.36 3.84
CA ASP A 54 -19.71 5.21 4.72
C ASP A 54 -18.64 4.60 5.64
N ALA A 55 -17.40 4.51 5.13
CA ALA A 55 -16.23 4.91 5.92
C ALA A 55 -16.28 6.44 6.09
N SER A 56 -16.01 6.98 7.28
CA SER A 56 -15.96 8.44 7.46
C SER A 56 -14.90 9.00 6.53
N ALA A 57 -15.33 9.82 5.58
CA ALA A 57 -14.45 10.30 4.54
C ALA A 57 -13.48 11.34 5.09
N LEU A 58 -12.18 11.17 4.82
CA LEU A 58 -11.17 12.19 5.14
C LEU A 58 -11.40 13.43 4.27
N THR A 59 -11.33 14.61 4.85
CA THR A 59 -11.46 15.88 4.15
C THR A 59 -10.19 16.69 4.33
N ARG A 60 -10.04 17.74 3.52
CA ARG A 60 -8.94 18.69 3.68
C ARG A 60 -8.91 19.32 5.09
N HIS A 61 -10.04 19.39 5.79
CA HIS A 61 -10.15 19.94 7.15
C HIS A 61 -9.58 19.04 8.25
N ASP A 62 -9.26 17.78 7.94
CA ASP A 62 -8.61 16.87 8.90
C ASP A 62 -7.09 17.15 9.02
N PHE A 63 -6.54 18.01 8.16
CA PHE A 63 -5.15 18.44 8.21
C PHE A 63 -5.02 19.78 8.95
N PRO A 64 -3.89 20.03 9.65
CA PRO A 64 -3.68 21.29 10.36
C PRO A 64 -3.88 22.52 9.48
N GLU A 65 -4.39 23.60 10.08
CA GLU A 65 -4.50 24.87 9.38
C GLU A 65 -3.11 25.31 8.85
N GLY A 66 -3.07 25.74 7.58
CA GLY A 66 -1.82 26.08 6.91
C GLY A 66 -1.07 24.90 6.27
N PHE A 67 -1.60 23.66 6.33
CA PHE A 67 -1.05 22.54 5.57
C PHE A 67 -1.13 22.82 4.06
N VAL A 68 -0.03 22.60 3.34
CA VAL A 68 0.12 22.93 1.92
C VAL A 68 0.04 21.67 1.07
N PHE A 69 -0.96 21.62 0.20
CA PHE A 69 -1.10 20.56 -0.80
C PHE A 69 -0.58 21.05 -2.16
N GLY A 70 0.21 20.23 -2.83
CA GLY A 70 0.83 20.65 -4.08
C GLY A 70 1.22 19.50 -5.00
N ALA A 71 1.82 19.86 -6.12
CA ALA A 71 2.36 18.92 -7.10
C ALA A 71 3.83 19.24 -7.37
N GLY A 72 4.58 18.25 -7.85
CA GLY A 72 6.01 18.36 -8.13
C GLY A 72 6.37 18.07 -9.58
N SER A 73 7.49 18.64 -10.04
CA SER A 73 8.13 18.32 -11.31
C SER A 73 9.62 18.63 -11.28
N SER A 74 10.35 18.27 -12.34
CA SER A 74 11.73 18.68 -12.55
C SER A 74 11.95 19.15 -13.98
N ALA A 75 12.90 20.06 -14.15
CA ALA A 75 13.16 20.74 -15.40
C ALA A 75 13.38 19.77 -16.57
N PHE A 76 14.34 18.83 -16.44
CA PHE A 76 14.61 17.84 -17.50
C PHE A 76 13.39 16.96 -17.81
N GLN A 77 12.56 16.64 -16.81
CA GLN A 77 11.39 15.77 -17.00
C GLN A 77 10.17 16.44 -17.65
N VAL A 78 10.09 17.78 -17.70
CA VAL A 78 8.88 18.46 -18.23
C VAL A 78 9.15 19.62 -19.17
N GLU A 79 10.28 20.32 -19.09
CA GLU A 79 10.50 21.56 -19.84
C GLU A 79 10.61 21.33 -21.34
N GLY A 80 11.46 20.39 -21.78
CA GLY A 80 11.82 20.28 -23.19
C GLY A 80 12.69 21.44 -23.66
N ALA A 81 12.53 21.84 -24.92
CA ALA A 81 13.25 22.96 -25.53
C ALA A 81 14.77 22.86 -25.29
N ALA A 82 15.34 21.66 -25.49
CA ALA A 82 16.68 21.32 -25.01
C ALA A 82 17.80 22.14 -25.67
N ALA A 83 17.58 22.63 -26.89
CA ALA A 83 18.55 23.43 -27.66
C ALA A 83 18.02 24.82 -28.03
N GLU A 84 16.99 25.30 -27.35
CA GLU A 84 16.37 26.60 -27.63
C GLU A 84 16.90 27.71 -26.73
N ASP A 85 16.84 28.94 -27.23
CA ASP A 85 17.05 30.16 -26.44
C ASP A 85 18.36 30.17 -25.63
N GLY A 86 19.41 29.55 -26.15
CA GLY A 86 20.74 29.55 -25.53
C GLY A 86 20.95 28.52 -24.41
N ARG A 87 19.98 27.64 -24.12
CA ARG A 87 20.22 26.47 -23.26
C ARG A 87 21.32 25.58 -23.88
N LYS A 88 22.20 25.04 -23.03
CA LYS A 88 23.21 24.04 -23.42
C LYS A 88 22.89 22.65 -22.81
N PRO A 89 23.59 21.58 -23.26
CA PRO A 89 23.37 20.24 -22.74
C PRO A 89 23.71 20.10 -21.24
N SER A 90 22.87 19.36 -20.52
CA SER A 90 23.18 18.72 -19.24
C SER A 90 23.81 17.34 -19.45
N ILE A 91 24.28 16.73 -18.37
CA ILE A 91 24.72 15.32 -18.35
C ILE A 91 23.63 14.34 -18.82
N TRP A 92 22.35 14.67 -18.60
CA TRP A 92 21.24 13.85 -19.08
C TRP A 92 20.98 13.99 -20.57
N ASP A 93 21.13 15.20 -21.15
CA ASP A 93 20.99 15.39 -22.60
C ASP A 93 22.00 14.48 -23.33
N THR A 94 23.28 14.56 -22.94
CA THR A 94 24.36 13.74 -23.51
C THR A 94 24.10 12.24 -23.34
N PHE A 95 23.71 11.82 -22.14
CA PHE A 95 23.41 10.41 -21.84
C PHE A 95 22.29 9.86 -22.73
N THR A 96 21.19 10.60 -22.88
CA THR A 96 20.05 10.14 -23.69
C THR A 96 20.39 10.13 -25.19
N HIS A 97 21.12 11.13 -25.70
CA HIS A 97 21.58 11.17 -27.09
C HIS A 97 22.62 10.10 -27.44
N GLN A 98 23.35 9.58 -26.45
CA GLN A 98 24.24 8.43 -26.63
C GLN A 98 23.49 7.08 -26.66
N GLY A 99 22.16 7.08 -26.51
CA GLY A 99 21.33 5.88 -26.63
C GLY A 99 21.36 5.00 -25.38
N TYR A 100 21.69 5.55 -24.21
CA TYR A 100 21.72 4.78 -22.96
C TYR A 100 20.34 4.62 -22.30
N MET A 101 19.31 5.26 -22.86
CA MET A 101 17.93 5.00 -22.48
C MET A 101 17.46 3.65 -23.03
N PRO A 102 16.95 2.72 -22.19
CA PRO A 102 16.46 1.41 -22.63
C PRO A 102 15.39 1.42 -23.72
N ASP A 103 14.61 2.50 -23.83
CA ASP A 103 13.61 2.68 -24.89
C ASP A 103 14.07 3.61 -26.02
N GLY A 104 15.31 4.10 -25.97
CA GLY A 104 15.89 5.04 -26.93
C GLY A 104 15.29 6.45 -26.89
N SER A 105 14.50 6.79 -25.87
CA SER A 105 13.89 8.11 -25.75
C SER A 105 14.89 9.19 -25.29
N ASN A 106 14.50 10.46 -25.43
CA ASN A 106 15.24 11.62 -24.92
C ASN A 106 14.27 12.69 -24.37
N ALA A 107 14.82 13.77 -23.80
CA ALA A 107 14.02 14.85 -23.24
C ALA A 107 14.02 16.14 -24.08
N ASP A 108 14.33 16.04 -25.39
CA ASP A 108 14.49 17.21 -26.26
C ASP A 108 13.25 18.11 -26.25
N VAL A 109 12.06 17.48 -26.21
CA VAL A 109 10.76 18.14 -26.18
C VAL A 109 9.99 17.85 -24.89
N SER A 110 10.08 16.64 -24.33
CA SER A 110 9.36 16.28 -23.10
C SER A 110 7.85 16.61 -23.14
N SER A 111 7.30 17.11 -22.03
CA SER A 111 5.94 17.67 -21.95
C SER A 111 5.84 19.08 -22.53
N ASP A 112 6.96 19.66 -22.96
CA ASP A 112 7.07 21.01 -23.51
C ASP A 112 6.51 22.10 -22.60
N GLN A 113 6.80 22.01 -21.30
CA GLN A 113 6.38 23.03 -20.33
C GLN A 113 7.05 24.38 -20.64
N TYR A 114 8.25 24.40 -21.25
CA TYR A 114 8.93 25.65 -21.60
C TYR A 114 8.02 26.60 -22.40
N HIS A 115 7.26 26.06 -23.34
CA HIS A 115 6.30 26.81 -24.15
C HIS A 115 4.90 26.88 -23.53
N HIS A 116 4.49 25.88 -22.75
CA HIS A 116 3.11 25.70 -22.31
C HIS A 116 2.90 25.90 -20.79
N TYR A 117 3.86 26.51 -20.09
CA TYR A 117 3.79 26.67 -18.63
C TYR A 117 2.50 27.37 -18.14
N LYS A 118 1.94 28.32 -18.92
CA LYS A 118 0.66 28.97 -18.57
C LYS A 118 -0.50 27.99 -18.51
N GLU A 119 -0.54 27.02 -19.44
CA GLU A 119 -1.56 25.98 -19.44
C GLU A 119 -1.38 25.05 -18.23
N ASP A 120 -0.13 24.71 -17.90
CA ASP A 120 0.19 23.89 -16.73
C ASP A 120 -0.19 24.60 -15.42
N VAL A 121 0.15 25.87 -15.25
CA VAL A 121 -0.23 26.68 -14.07
C VAL A 121 -1.75 26.83 -13.98
N LYS A 122 -2.43 27.06 -15.10
CA LYS A 122 -3.89 27.12 -15.13
C LYS A 122 -4.51 25.80 -14.62
N LEU A 123 -3.98 24.66 -15.02
CA LEU A 123 -4.45 23.35 -14.54
C LEU A 123 -4.23 23.19 -13.03
N MET A 124 -3.10 23.66 -12.49
CA MET A 124 -2.82 23.64 -11.05
C MET A 124 -3.81 24.51 -10.27
N TYR A 125 -4.11 25.70 -10.78
CA TYR A 125 -5.11 26.61 -10.21
C TYR A 125 -6.51 26.02 -10.25
N ASP A 126 -6.92 25.51 -11.42
CA ASP A 126 -8.22 24.85 -11.59
C ASP A 126 -8.34 23.62 -10.67
N MET A 127 -7.24 22.91 -10.39
CA MET A 127 -7.21 21.79 -9.46
C MET A 127 -7.39 22.24 -8.00
N GLY A 128 -6.86 23.40 -7.64
CA GLY A 128 -6.89 23.94 -6.27
C GLY A 128 -5.60 23.68 -5.49
N LEU A 129 -4.45 23.57 -6.17
CA LEU A 129 -3.15 23.40 -5.51
C LEU A 129 -2.76 24.67 -4.75
N ASP A 130 -2.14 24.49 -3.58
CA ASP A 130 -1.57 25.58 -2.78
C ASP A 130 -0.12 25.90 -3.20
N ALA A 131 0.60 24.89 -3.68
CA ALA A 131 2.00 25.02 -4.06
C ALA A 131 2.37 24.20 -5.29
N TYR A 132 3.39 24.67 -5.99
CA TYR A 132 4.02 23.93 -7.07
C TYR A 132 5.52 23.84 -6.83
N ARG A 133 6.01 22.60 -6.73
CA ARG A 133 7.43 22.30 -6.63
C ARG A 133 8.02 22.09 -8.02
N PHE A 134 8.99 22.90 -8.43
CA PHE A 134 9.70 22.75 -9.70
C PHE A 134 11.20 22.98 -9.52
N SER A 135 12.01 22.57 -10.50
CA SER A 135 13.45 22.84 -10.50
C SER A 135 13.86 23.83 -11.58
N ILE A 136 14.98 24.51 -11.35
CA ILE A 136 15.61 25.39 -12.34
C ILE A 136 16.70 24.59 -13.05
N ALA A 137 16.65 24.56 -14.38
CA ALA A 137 17.71 23.96 -15.19
C ALA A 137 18.97 24.82 -15.15
N TRP A 138 19.99 24.34 -14.46
CA TRP A 138 21.30 24.99 -14.44
C TRP A 138 21.81 25.31 -15.85
N PRO A 139 21.84 24.37 -16.83
CA PRO A 139 22.36 24.68 -18.16
C PRO A 139 21.38 25.50 -19.03
N ARG A 140 20.17 25.81 -18.54
CA ARG A 140 19.30 26.83 -19.17
C ARG A 140 19.59 28.21 -18.61
N LEU A 141 19.79 28.34 -17.30
CA LEU A 141 20.04 29.62 -16.65
C LEU A 141 21.50 30.10 -16.83
N ILE A 142 22.46 29.19 -16.70
CA ILE A 142 23.90 29.43 -16.90
C ILE A 142 24.44 28.32 -17.82
N PRO A 143 24.46 28.53 -19.15
CA PRO A 143 24.65 27.45 -20.12
C PRO A 143 25.97 26.66 -20.00
N ASP A 144 27.09 27.33 -19.73
CA ASP A 144 28.39 26.68 -19.54
C ASP A 144 28.66 26.29 -18.07
N GLY A 145 27.63 26.37 -17.22
CA GLY A 145 27.72 26.20 -15.77
C GLY A 145 28.34 27.38 -15.02
N ARG A 146 29.17 28.19 -15.71
CA ARG A 146 29.73 29.47 -15.24
C ARG A 146 29.47 30.59 -16.25
N GLY A 147 29.62 31.83 -15.77
CA GLY A 147 29.61 33.02 -16.62
C GLY A 147 28.27 33.75 -16.61
N GLU A 148 27.93 34.35 -17.75
CA GLU A 148 26.75 35.21 -17.87
C GLU A 148 25.45 34.43 -17.78
N ILE A 149 24.44 35.06 -17.18
CA ILE A 149 23.08 34.52 -17.12
C ILE A 149 22.49 34.56 -18.53
N ASN A 150 21.88 33.47 -18.96
CA ASN A 150 21.09 33.43 -20.17
C ASN A 150 19.80 34.27 -19.97
N PRO A 151 19.62 35.40 -20.68
CA PRO A 151 18.47 36.27 -20.48
C PRO A 151 17.14 35.58 -20.74
N LYS A 152 17.09 34.63 -21.69
CA LYS A 152 15.87 33.90 -22.02
C LYS A 152 15.51 32.81 -21.00
N GLY A 153 16.52 32.10 -20.49
CA GLY A 153 16.33 31.21 -19.35
C GLY A 153 15.83 31.95 -18.11
N LEU A 154 16.42 33.12 -17.83
CA LEU A 154 15.99 34.00 -16.74
C LEU A 154 14.55 34.51 -16.94
N GLU A 155 14.21 34.95 -18.15
CA GLU A 155 12.85 35.39 -18.51
C GLU A 155 11.82 34.27 -18.29
N TYR A 156 12.10 33.05 -18.74
CA TYR A 156 11.21 31.91 -18.54
C TYR A 156 10.87 31.64 -17.07
N TYR A 157 11.88 31.52 -16.20
CA TYR A 157 11.63 31.24 -14.77
C TYR A 157 10.93 32.40 -14.06
N ASN A 158 11.26 33.66 -14.40
CA ASN A 158 10.51 34.81 -13.89
C ASN A 158 9.04 34.73 -14.29
N ASN A 159 8.77 34.47 -15.56
CA ASN A 159 7.42 34.36 -16.07
C ASN A 159 6.62 33.21 -15.45
N LEU A 160 7.26 32.05 -15.22
CA LEU A 160 6.64 30.92 -14.51
C LEU A 160 6.32 31.29 -13.05
N ILE A 161 7.26 31.90 -12.34
CA ILE A 161 7.07 32.31 -10.94
C ILE A 161 5.95 33.36 -10.83
N ASP A 162 5.94 34.34 -11.72
CA ASP A 162 4.93 35.39 -11.74
C ASP A 162 3.53 34.82 -12.05
N GLU A 163 3.45 33.88 -12.99
CA GLU A 163 2.18 33.21 -13.31
C GLU A 163 1.68 32.39 -12.10
N LEU A 164 2.54 31.63 -11.40
CA LEU A 164 2.16 30.89 -10.19
C LEU A 164 1.60 31.82 -9.11
N ILE A 165 2.31 32.91 -8.82
CA ILE A 165 1.92 33.88 -7.79
C ILE A 165 0.62 34.59 -8.16
N MET A 166 0.41 34.91 -9.43
CA MET A 166 -0.82 35.53 -9.92
C MET A 166 -2.05 34.66 -9.62
N HIS A 167 -1.89 33.33 -9.64
CA HIS A 167 -2.93 32.36 -9.29
C HIS A 167 -2.93 31.93 -7.82
N GLY A 168 -2.12 32.57 -6.97
CA GLY A 168 -2.03 32.27 -5.54
C GLY A 168 -1.30 30.97 -5.20
N ILE A 169 -0.56 30.39 -6.15
CA ILE A 169 0.19 29.14 -5.97
C ILE A 169 1.61 29.47 -5.50
N GLN A 170 2.02 28.88 -4.39
CA GLN A 170 3.35 29.10 -3.82
C GLN A 170 4.44 28.42 -4.67
N PRO A 171 5.45 29.14 -5.16
CA PRO A 171 6.59 28.53 -5.84
C PRO A 171 7.55 27.89 -4.82
N HIS A 172 7.70 26.57 -4.90
CA HIS A 172 8.67 25.80 -4.10
C HIS A 172 9.80 25.36 -5.02
N VAL A 173 10.98 25.99 -4.93
CA VAL A 173 12.03 25.83 -5.94
C VAL A 173 13.10 24.85 -5.49
N THR A 174 13.40 23.88 -6.34
CA THR A 174 14.59 23.02 -6.24
C THR A 174 15.71 23.61 -7.11
N ILE A 175 16.86 23.91 -6.53
CA ILE A 175 17.96 24.56 -7.25
C ILE A 175 18.63 23.58 -8.22
N TYR A 176 18.86 22.34 -7.78
CA TYR A 176 19.49 21.30 -8.59
C TYR A 176 18.73 19.98 -8.53
N HIS A 177 18.45 19.41 -9.71
CA HIS A 177 17.72 18.16 -9.84
C HIS A 177 18.37 17.29 -10.93
N PHE A 178 19.58 16.80 -10.63
CA PHE A 178 20.39 15.89 -11.46
C PHE A 178 20.88 16.46 -12.79
N ASP A 179 20.70 17.75 -13.05
CA ASP A 179 20.85 18.39 -14.36
C ASP A 179 22.15 19.20 -14.49
N LEU A 180 23.27 18.64 -14.02
CA LEU A 180 24.60 19.25 -14.13
C LEU A 180 24.91 19.65 -15.60
N PRO A 181 25.38 20.88 -15.87
CA PRO A 181 25.86 21.28 -17.19
C PRO A 181 26.98 20.36 -17.70
N GLN A 182 26.86 19.87 -18.93
CA GLN A 182 27.85 18.96 -19.52
C GLN A 182 29.25 19.58 -19.56
N ALA A 183 29.35 20.89 -19.76
CA ALA A 183 30.63 21.62 -19.77
C ALA A 183 31.43 21.41 -18.47
N LEU A 184 30.78 21.38 -17.31
CA LEU A 184 31.42 21.15 -16.02
C LEU A 184 31.83 19.68 -15.84
N GLN A 185 31.03 18.75 -16.38
CA GLN A 185 31.36 17.33 -16.41
C GLN A 185 32.61 17.07 -17.27
N ASP A 186 32.69 17.69 -18.44
CA ASP A 186 33.80 17.52 -19.39
C ASP A 186 35.09 18.19 -18.90
N GLU A 187 34.99 19.36 -18.28
CA GLU A 187 36.17 20.13 -17.87
C GLU A 187 36.92 19.48 -16.69
N TYR A 188 36.20 19.00 -15.68
CA TYR A 188 36.83 18.54 -14.43
C TYR A 188 36.19 17.30 -13.80
N GLY A 189 35.30 16.61 -14.52
CA GLY A 189 34.63 15.41 -14.01
C GLY A 189 33.42 15.70 -13.11
N GLY A 190 32.91 16.94 -13.14
CA GLY A 190 31.70 17.31 -12.41
C GLY A 190 31.83 17.12 -10.89
N MET A 191 30.85 16.43 -10.29
CA MET A 191 30.74 16.27 -8.84
C MET A 191 31.88 15.47 -8.18
N LEU A 192 32.74 14.81 -8.96
CA LEU A 192 33.95 14.17 -8.42
C LEU A 192 35.03 15.19 -8.02
N SER A 193 34.97 16.40 -8.56
CA SER A 193 35.93 17.45 -8.22
C SER A 193 35.40 18.35 -7.10
N PRO A 194 36.23 18.77 -6.13
CA PRO A 194 35.82 19.75 -5.14
C PRO A 194 35.48 21.11 -5.75
N ARG A 195 35.92 21.40 -6.99
CA ARG A 195 35.54 22.60 -7.76
C ARG A 195 34.02 22.75 -7.92
N PHE A 196 33.29 21.62 -7.95
CA PHE A 196 31.83 21.60 -8.01
C PHE A 196 31.18 22.39 -6.86
N ILE A 197 31.78 22.39 -5.67
CA ILE A 197 31.22 23.06 -4.48
C ILE A 197 31.08 24.56 -4.73
N GLU A 198 32.13 25.19 -5.26
CA GLU A 198 32.16 26.62 -5.53
C GLU A 198 31.24 27.00 -6.69
N ASP A 199 31.22 26.19 -7.76
CA ASP A 199 30.38 26.44 -8.93
C ASP A 199 28.89 26.31 -8.61
N TYR A 200 28.52 25.29 -7.84
CA TYR A 200 27.16 25.11 -7.37
C TYR A 200 26.75 26.27 -6.44
N ALA A 201 27.63 26.67 -5.51
CA ALA A 201 27.34 27.77 -4.60
C ALA A 201 27.12 29.10 -5.36
N ALA A 202 27.92 29.36 -6.41
CA ALA A 202 27.75 30.52 -7.27
C ALA A 202 26.43 30.46 -8.07
N TYR A 203 26.08 29.28 -8.61
CA TYR A 203 24.80 29.06 -9.28
C TYR A 203 23.60 29.27 -8.34
N ALA A 204 23.66 28.71 -7.12
CA ALA A 204 22.63 28.91 -6.11
C ALA A 204 22.47 30.40 -5.75
N GLU A 205 23.58 31.14 -5.62
CA GLU A 205 23.53 32.59 -5.40
C GLU A 205 22.83 33.35 -6.54
N VAL A 206 23.06 32.96 -7.80
CA VAL A 206 22.33 33.51 -8.94
C VAL A 206 20.82 33.25 -8.80
N CYS A 207 20.40 32.06 -8.39
CA CYS A 207 18.98 31.75 -8.16
C CYS A 207 18.39 32.62 -7.04
N PHE A 208 19.07 32.74 -5.89
CA PHE A 208 18.60 33.56 -4.76
C PHE A 208 18.46 35.03 -5.15
N LYS A 209 19.45 35.58 -5.87
CA LYS A 209 19.49 36.98 -6.27
C LYS A 209 18.34 37.33 -7.24
N ASN A 210 18.00 36.43 -8.15
CA ASN A 210 17.06 36.74 -9.24
C ASN A 210 15.61 36.35 -8.93
N PHE A 211 15.38 35.38 -8.02
CA PHE A 211 14.03 34.85 -7.77
C PHE A 211 13.59 34.92 -6.31
N GLY A 212 14.51 35.16 -5.36
CA GLY A 212 14.21 35.08 -3.93
C GLY A 212 13.38 36.24 -3.38
N ASP A 213 13.18 37.30 -4.16
CA ASP A 213 12.17 38.32 -3.88
C ASP A 213 10.76 37.71 -3.80
N ARG A 214 10.48 36.69 -4.62
CA ARG A 214 9.19 35.99 -4.74
C ARG A 214 9.21 34.57 -4.17
N VAL A 215 10.30 33.83 -4.32
CA VAL A 215 10.42 32.44 -3.85
C VAL A 215 10.78 32.38 -2.37
N LYS A 216 9.96 31.67 -1.58
CA LYS A 216 10.11 31.54 -0.12
C LYS A 216 10.47 30.14 0.36
N HIS A 217 10.45 29.14 -0.51
CA HIS A 217 10.80 27.76 -0.15
C HIS A 217 11.85 27.23 -1.13
N TRP A 218 13.06 27.00 -0.62
CA TRP A 218 14.22 26.57 -1.40
C TRP A 218 14.69 25.17 -0.99
N ALA A 219 14.75 24.24 -1.93
CA ALA A 219 15.46 22.98 -1.77
C ALA A 219 16.78 23.06 -2.57
N THR A 220 17.93 22.88 -1.91
CA THR A 220 19.22 22.94 -2.60
C THR A 220 19.37 21.79 -3.61
N PHE A 221 19.11 20.58 -3.15
CA PHE A 221 19.26 19.33 -3.91
C PHE A 221 17.99 18.50 -3.79
N ASN A 222 17.62 17.87 -4.90
CA ASN A 222 16.74 16.70 -4.89
C ASN A 222 17.58 15.42 -4.85
N GLN A 223 17.31 14.58 -3.86
CA GLN A 223 17.83 13.21 -3.72
C GLN A 223 19.35 13.08 -3.90
N PRO A 224 20.16 13.87 -3.17
CA PRO A 224 21.62 13.77 -3.24
C PRO A 224 22.16 12.43 -2.73
N ASN A 225 21.32 11.63 -2.05
CA ASN A 225 21.64 10.27 -1.62
C ASN A 225 21.43 9.20 -2.70
N ILE A 226 20.92 9.56 -3.87
CA ILE A 226 20.71 8.64 -4.99
C ILE A 226 21.68 8.85 -6.14
N GLU A 227 21.97 10.11 -6.49
CA GLU A 227 22.89 10.46 -7.57
C GLU A 227 24.27 9.77 -7.47
N PRO A 228 24.89 9.66 -6.27
CA PRO A 228 26.15 8.92 -6.13
C PRO A 228 26.01 7.42 -6.42
N ILE A 229 24.87 6.83 -6.06
CA ILE A 229 24.61 5.39 -6.26
C ILE A 229 24.38 5.12 -7.75
N GLY A 230 23.46 5.85 -8.40
CA GLY A 230 23.15 5.58 -9.81
C GLY A 230 24.29 5.98 -10.77
N GLY A 231 24.91 7.14 -10.54
CA GLY A 231 25.89 7.72 -11.46
C GLY A 231 27.33 7.20 -11.28
N PHE A 232 27.69 6.76 -10.07
CA PHE A 232 29.08 6.46 -9.67
C PHE A 232 29.27 5.10 -8.99
N ASP A 233 28.19 4.36 -8.68
CA ASP A 233 28.23 3.00 -8.16
C ASP A 233 27.72 1.99 -9.19
N ALA A 234 26.43 2.08 -9.54
CA ALA A 234 25.76 1.20 -10.49
C ALA A 234 26.08 1.54 -11.96
N GLY A 235 26.32 2.82 -12.26
CA GLY A 235 26.60 3.31 -13.61
C GLY A 235 25.41 3.24 -14.58
N ASP A 236 24.18 3.21 -14.04
CA ASP A 236 22.93 3.17 -14.80
C ASP A 236 22.36 4.57 -15.09
N ARG A 237 22.91 5.62 -14.46
CA ARG A 237 22.60 7.03 -14.67
C ARG A 237 23.85 7.80 -15.12
N PRO A 238 23.73 9.01 -15.69
CA PRO A 238 24.90 9.83 -15.96
C PRO A 238 25.72 10.09 -14.69
N PRO A 239 27.06 10.16 -14.77
CA PRO A 239 27.90 10.04 -15.96
C PRO A 239 28.31 8.59 -16.31
N ARG A 240 27.59 7.57 -15.82
CA ARG A 240 27.84 6.13 -16.05
C ARG A 240 29.20 5.63 -15.60
N ARG A 241 29.62 6.07 -14.41
CA ARG A 241 30.86 5.59 -13.79
C ARG A 241 30.55 4.42 -12.86
N CYS A 242 31.32 3.34 -13.01
CA CYS A 242 31.27 2.15 -12.17
C CYS A 242 32.52 1.29 -12.39
N SER A 243 32.74 0.27 -11.57
CA SER A 243 33.88 -0.65 -11.68
C SER A 243 33.49 -2.10 -11.44
N TYR A 244 34.00 -3.01 -12.27
CA TYR A 244 33.77 -4.46 -12.13
C TYR A 244 34.20 -4.99 -10.75
N PRO A 245 33.43 -5.91 -10.11
CA PRO A 245 32.24 -6.61 -10.62
C PRO A 245 30.91 -5.87 -10.43
N PHE A 246 30.95 -4.63 -9.97
CA PHE A 246 29.76 -3.82 -9.70
C PHE A 246 29.30 -3.08 -10.96
N GLY A 247 27.99 -2.83 -11.09
CA GLY A 247 27.40 -2.17 -12.26
C GLY A 247 27.33 -3.02 -13.54
N THR A 248 26.80 -2.46 -14.63
CA THR A 248 26.64 -3.14 -15.93
C THR A 248 27.38 -2.40 -17.04
N ASN A 249 28.25 -3.11 -17.77
CA ASN A 249 29.05 -2.54 -18.87
C ASN A 249 29.84 -1.29 -18.46
N CYS A 250 30.49 -1.37 -17.30
CA CYS A 250 31.32 -0.29 -16.76
C CYS A 250 32.50 0.01 -17.68
N THR A 251 32.63 1.27 -18.07
CA THR A 251 33.69 1.74 -18.97
C THR A 251 34.78 2.53 -18.23
N GLY A 252 34.58 2.81 -16.94
CA GLY A 252 35.53 3.47 -16.05
C GLY A 252 34.84 3.96 -14.76
N GLY A 253 35.63 4.25 -13.74
CA GLY A 253 35.12 4.63 -12.41
C GLY A 253 35.73 3.79 -11.29
N ASP A 254 35.30 4.06 -10.06
CA ASP A 254 35.57 3.25 -8.87
C ASP A 254 34.34 3.27 -7.96
N SER A 255 33.49 2.25 -8.10
CA SER A 255 32.28 2.02 -7.30
C SER A 255 32.58 1.95 -5.80
N SER A 256 33.82 1.63 -5.42
CA SER A 256 34.22 1.53 -4.02
C SER A 256 34.44 2.90 -3.37
N THR A 257 34.70 3.96 -4.14
CA THR A 257 35.18 5.24 -3.59
C THR A 257 34.41 6.45 -4.12
N GLU A 258 34.10 6.47 -5.42
CA GLU A 258 33.48 7.62 -6.09
C GLU A 258 32.12 8.02 -5.50
N PRO A 259 31.20 7.09 -5.14
CA PRO A 259 29.93 7.46 -4.52
C PRO A 259 30.10 8.28 -3.23
N TYR A 260 31.12 7.95 -2.43
CA TYR A 260 31.39 8.66 -1.17
C TYR A 260 31.99 10.04 -1.38
N ILE A 261 32.85 10.21 -2.40
CA ILE A 261 33.39 11.51 -2.80
C ILE A 261 32.27 12.42 -3.28
N VAL A 262 31.42 11.93 -4.18
CA VAL A 262 30.31 12.71 -4.75
C VAL A 262 29.32 13.12 -3.67
N ALA A 263 28.90 12.21 -2.80
CA ALA A 263 28.02 12.54 -1.69
C ALA A 263 28.62 13.58 -0.74
N HIS A 264 29.94 13.51 -0.50
CA HIS A 264 30.64 14.49 0.32
C HIS A 264 30.63 15.88 -0.31
N HIS A 265 30.91 15.98 -1.61
CA HIS A 265 30.86 17.27 -2.32
C HIS A 265 29.43 17.83 -2.39
N LEU A 266 28.40 16.99 -2.61
CA LEU A 266 26.99 17.41 -2.57
C LEU A 266 26.62 17.97 -1.19
N LEU A 267 27.06 17.33 -0.10
CA LEU A 267 26.83 17.78 1.27
C LEU A 267 27.51 19.13 1.56
N LEU A 268 28.77 19.31 1.13
CA LEU A 268 29.49 20.58 1.30
C LEU A 268 28.92 21.70 0.42
N ALA A 269 28.50 21.37 -0.80
CA ALA A 269 27.81 22.29 -1.71
C ALA A 269 26.48 22.77 -1.12
N HIS A 270 25.72 21.87 -0.48
CA HIS A 270 24.49 22.20 0.24
C HIS A 270 24.77 23.19 1.37
N ALA A 271 25.72 22.87 2.26
CA ALA A 271 26.09 23.74 3.37
C ALA A 271 26.58 25.12 2.90
N SER A 272 27.30 25.17 1.78
CA SER A 272 27.77 26.41 1.17
C SER A 272 26.62 27.28 0.65
N ALA A 273 25.67 26.70 -0.09
CA ALA A 273 24.49 27.43 -0.57
C ALA A 273 23.61 27.92 0.58
N VAL A 274 23.41 27.12 1.62
CA VAL A 274 22.67 27.52 2.84
C VAL A 274 23.37 28.67 3.54
N SER A 275 24.69 28.60 3.69
CA SER A 275 25.48 29.68 4.29
C SER A 275 25.30 31.01 3.54
N ILE A 276 25.38 30.97 2.20
CA ILE A 276 25.13 32.13 1.34
C ILE A 276 23.72 32.68 1.56
N TYR A 277 22.70 31.80 1.54
CA TYR A 277 21.30 32.22 1.71
C TYR A 277 21.10 32.90 3.07
N ARG A 278 21.53 32.26 4.16
CA ARG A 278 21.36 32.78 5.53
C ARG A 278 22.05 34.12 5.73
N GLN A 279 23.28 34.27 5.23
CA GLN A 279 24.09 35.47 5.47
C GLN A 279 23.66 36.66 4.61
N LYS A 280 23.27 36.43 3.35
CA LYS A 280 23.04 37.51 2.38
C LYS A 280 21.57 37.76 2.07
N TYR A 281 20.71 36.73 2.13
CA TYR A 281 19.38 36.76 1.53
C TYR A 281 18.24 36.50 2.51
N GLN A 282 18.41 35.62 3.51
CA GLN A 282 17.30 35.18 4.36
C GLN A 282 16.65 36.33 5.14
N ALA A 283 17.44 37.25 5.69
CA ALA A 283 16.91 38.41 6.43
C ALA A 283 16.12 39.38 5.54
N ILE A 284 16.46 39.51 4.26
CA ILE A 284 15.82 40.43 3.32
C ILE A 284 14.69 39.78 2.51
N GLN A 285 14.75 38.46 2.29
CA GLN A 285 13.79 37.71 1.50
C GLN A 285 12.77 36.95 2.36
N GLY A 286 13.11 36.60 3.61
CA GLY A 286 12.20 35.91 4.54
C GLY A 286 11.82 34.48 4.14
N GLY A 287 12.62 33.79 3.33
CA GLY A 287 12.37 32.42 2.94
C GLY A 287 13.03 31.37 3.84
N GLN A 288 12.68 30.12 3.59
CA GLN A 288 13.22 28.92 4.22
C GLN A 288 14.05 28.12 3.21
N ILE A 289 15.13 27.52 3.67
CA ILE A 289 16.01 26.69 2.85
C ILE A 289 16.23 25.31 3.45
N GLY A 290 16.19 24.27 2.62
CA GLY A 290 16.32 22.88 3.03
C GLY A 290 16.88 22.00 1.94
N ILE A 291 16.72 20.69 2.12
CA ILE A 291 17.18 19.65 1.21
C ILE A 291 16.13 18.56 1.12
N THR A 292 16.00 17.92 -0.05
CA THR A 292 15.03 16.85 -0.26
C THR A 292 15.76 15.52 -0.40
N LEU A 293 15.48 14.55 0.48
CA LEU A 293 16.11 13.22 0.46
C LEU A 293 15.16 12.16 -0.08
N MET A 294 15.69 11.16 -0.79
CA MET A 294 14.96 9.92 -1.06
C MET A 294 14.94 9.09 0.22
N VAL A 295 13.76 8.70 0.68
CA VAL A 295 13.58 7.85 1.85
C VAL A 295 12.97 6.54 1.38
N ARG A 296 13.83 5.62 0.92
CA ARG A 296 13.48 4.19 0.86
C ARG A 296 13.54 3.65 2.27
N TRP A 297 12.39 3.22 2.80
CA TRP A 297 12.36 2.57 4.10
C TRP A 297 12.75 1.10 3.94
N HIS A 298 13.76 0.64 4.68
CA HIS A 298 14.22 -0.73 4.58
C HIS A 298 13.71 -1.58 5.74
N GLU A 299 13.18 -2.76 5.41
CA GLU A 299 12.65 -3.77 6.34
C GLU A 299 13.38 -5.11 6.19
N GLN A 300 13.30 -5.96 7.21
CA GLN A 300 13.94 -7.27 7.21
C GLN A 300 13.23 -8.22 6.23
N TYR A 301 13.97 -8.88 5.33
CA TYR A 301 13.38 -9.84 4.38
C TYR A 301 12.93 -11.15 5.04
N THR A 302 13.64 -11.62 6.07
CA THR A 302 13.24 -12.75 6.90
C THR A 302 13.27 -12.39 8.39
N ASP A 303 12.70 -13.24 9.24
CA ASP A 303 12.73 -13.08 10.70
C ASP A 303 14.11 -13.37 11.34
N LYS A 304 15.16 -13.54 10.52
CA LYS A 304 16.53 -13.68 11.03
C LYS A 304 16.98 -12.36 11.63
N THR A 305 17.55 -12.42 12.84
CA THR A 305 18.16 -11.25 13.50
C THR A 305 19.19 -10.54 12.63
N ALA A 306 19.92 -11.29 11.78
CA ALA A 306 20.87 -10.71 10.83
C ALA A 306 20.19 -9.74 9.84
N ASP A 307 19.02 -10.12 9.30
CA ASP A 307 18.25 -9.30 8.35
C ASP A 307 17.68 -8.06 9.05
N ALA A 308 17.22 -8.19 10.30
CA ALA A 308 16.78 -7.05 11.13
C ALA A 308 17.91 -6.01 11.32
N VAL A 309 19.11 -6.48 11.69
CA VAL A 309 20.29 -5.62 11.89
C VAL A 309 20.76 -5.02 10.55
N ALA A 310 20.64 -5.76 9.46
CA ALA A 310 20.91 -5.28 8.11
C ALA A 310 19.94 -4.16 7.67
N ALA A 311 18.64 -4.31 7.93
CA ALA A 311 17.64 -3.29 7.62
C ALA A 311 17.92 -1.97 8.35
N ILE A 312 18.20 -2.02 9.67
CA ILE A 312 18.58 -0.84 10.46
C ILE A 312 19.83 -0.18 9.87
N ARG A 313 20.85 -0.98 9.57
CA ARG A 313 22.10 -0.48 8.99
C ARG A 313 21.89 0.14 7.61
N MET A 314 21.01 -0.42 6.79
CA MET A 314 20.69 0.12 5.48
C MET A 314 19.95 1.46 5.59
N ASN A 315 19.05 1.60 6.56
CA ASN A 315 18.41 2.90 6.85
C ASN A 315 19.44 3.96 7.28
N GLU A 316 20.46 3.61 8.06
CA GLU A 316 21.59 4.50 8.37
C GLU A 316 22.43 4.86 7.13
N PHE A 317 22.73 3.89 6.26
CA PHE A 317 23.46 4.10 5.01
C PHE A 317 22.67 4.90 3.96
N HIS A 318 21.34 4.90 4.03
CA HIS A 318 20.48 5.54 3.04
C HIS A 318 19.97 6.91 3.48
N ILE A 319 19.33 6.97 4.66
CA ILE A 319 18.73 8.17 5.24
C ILE A 319 19.78 8.90 6.08
N GLY A 320 20.46 8.14 6.97
CA GLY A 320 21.47 8.67 7.89
C GLY A 320 22.67 9.29 7.16
N TRP A 321 23.01 8.84 5.96
CA TRP A 321 24.16 9.32 5.19
C TRP A 321 24.19 10.84 5.02
N PHE A 322 23.03 11.47 4.80
CA PHE A 322 22.90 12.93 4.73
C PHE A 322 22.27 13.50 6.01
N LEU A 323 21.28 12.84 6.60
CA LEU A 323 20.56 13.40 7.75
C LEU A 323 21.43 13.46 9.01
N HIS A 324 22.29 12.46 9.25
CA HIS A 324 23.15 12.41 10.43
C HIS A 324 24.22 13.54 10.40
N PRO A 325 24.90 13.85 9.27
CA PRO A 325 25.71 15.07 9.18
C PRO A 325 24.93 16.36 9.43
N LEU A 326 23.73 16.49 8.87
CA LEU A 326 22.91 17.69 9.05
C LEU A 326 22.52 17.92 10.52
N VAL A 327 22.26 16.85 11.28
CA VAL A 327 21.86 16.96 12.69
C VAL A 327 23.06 16.99 13.64
N HIS A 328 24.06 16.12 13.41
CA HIS A 328 25.15 15.88 14.35
C HIS A 328 26.51 16.39 13.86
N GLY A 329 26.63 16.84 12.62
CA GLY A 329 27.86 17.38 12.04
C GLY A 329 28.88 16.32 11.60
N ASN A 330 28.51 15.03 11.55
CA ASN A 330 29.39 13.96 11.04
C ASN A 330 28.56 12.81 10.45
N TYR A 331 29.16 11.94 9.63
CA TYR A 331 28.50 10.75 9.08
C TYR A 331 28.06 9.74 10.16
N PRO A 332 27.11 8.83 9.90
CA PRO A 332 26.72 7.80 10.86
C PRO A 332 27.92 6.97 11.35
N PRO A 333 28.02 6.63 12.66
CA PRO A 333 29.11 5.82 13.19
C PRO A 333 29.29 4.47 12.46
N VAL A 334 28.18 3.80 12.11
CA VAL A 334 28.21 2.52 11.39
C VAL A 334 28.77 2.65 9.98
N MET A 335 28.55 3.78 9.32
CA MET A 335 29.08 4.04 7.99
C MET A 335 30.59 4.31 8.06
N ARG A 336 31.04 5.12 9.03
CA ARG A 336 32.47 5.39 9.25
C ARG A 336 33.27 4.12 9.56
N SER A 337 32.71 3.21 10.36
CA SER A 337 33.40 1.97 10.73
C SER A 337 33.51 0.98 9.58
N ARG A 338 32.48 0.88 8.72
CA ARG A 338 32.44 -0.10 7.62
C ARG A 338 33.11 0.38 6.34
N VAL A 339 32.93 1.64 5.97
CA VAL A 339 33.55 2.22 4.77
C VAL A 339 35.03 2.57 5.02
N GLY A 340 35.35 3.02 6.24
CA GLY A 340 36.72 3.34 6.65
C GLY A 340 37.32 4.50 5.85
N ALA A 341 38.57 4.35 5.40
CA ALA A 341 39.34 5.41 4.75
C ALA A 341 38.78 5.87 3.38
N ARG A 342 37.87 5.10 2.77
CA ARG A 342 37.20 5.47 1.51
C ARG A 342 36.12 6.55 1.72
N LEU A 343 35.60 6.70 2.95
CA LEU A 343 34.66 7.75 3.30
C LEU A 343 35.44 9.04 3.61
N PRO A 344 35.22 10.14 2.86
CA PRO A 344 35.86 11.41 3.17
C PRO A 344 35.58 11.86 4.60
N SER A 345 36.58 12.46 5.25
CA SER A 345 36.42 12.95 6.61
C SER A 345 35.82 14.36 6.61
N ILE A 346 34.78 14.58 7.42
CA ILE A 346 34.25 15.91 7.68
C ILE A 346 35.19 16.63 8.66
N THR A 347 35.81 17.73 8.22
CA THR A 347 36.68 18.53 9.08
C THR A 347 35.87 19.26 10.15
N ALA A 348 36.52 19.78 11.20
CA ALA A 348 35.83 20.57 12.22
C ALA A 348 35.12 21.81 11.62
N SER A 349 35.77 22.50 10.68
CA SER A 349 35.19 23.67 10.01
C SER A 349 33.99 23.30 9.14
N ASP A 350 34.04 22.16 8.44
CA ASP A 350 32.92 21.70 7.63
C ASP A 350 31.77 21.21 8.51
N SER A 351 32.07 20.54 9.63
CA SER A 351 31.09 20.10 10.63
C SER A 351 30.24 21.26 11.14
N GLU A 352 30.88 22.39 11.46
CA GLU A 352 30.22 23.63 11.91
C GLU A 352 29.28 24.22 10.84
N LYS A 353 29.66 24.13 9.57
CA LYS A 353 28.84 24.63 8.46
C LYS A 353 27.67 23.69 8.13
N ILE A 354 27.88 22.38 8.19
CA ILE A 354 26.88 21.37 7.85
C ILE A 354 25.82 21.26 8.95
N ARG A 355 26.22 21.29 10.23
CA ARG A 355 25.29 21.09 11.35
C ARG A 355 24.22 22.18 11.37
N GLY A 356 22.96 21.77 11.30
CA GLY A 356 21.81 22.66 11.29
C GLY A 356 21.65 23.46 10.01
N SER A 357 22.29 23.07 8.89
CA SER A 357 22.17 23.74 7.59
C SER A 357 20.83 23.51 6.87
N PHE A 358 19.73 23.45 7.61
CA PHE A 358 18.38 23.34 7.05
C PHE A 358 17.35 24.05 7.94
N ASP A 359 16.28 24.54 7.33
CA ASP A 359 15.08 25.03 7.99
C ASP A 359 13.94 24.01 7.89
N PHE A 360 13.98 23.14 6.86
CA PHE A 360 13.08 22.01 6.65
C PHE A 360 13.81 20.84 5.98
N ILE A 361 13.25 19.63 6.09
CA ILE A 361 13.68 18.44 5.35
C ILE A 361 12.55 17.99 4.44
N GLY A 362 12.81 17.94 3.13
CA GLY A 362 11.90 17.33 2.17
C GLY A 362 12.10 15.82 2.12
N ILE A 363 11.00 15.07 2.04
CA ILE A 363 11.02 13.61 1.95
C ILE A 363 10.36 13.19 0.64
N ASN A 364 11.13 12.55 -0.23
CA ASN A 364 10.60 11.79 -1.36
C ASN A 364 10.45 10.33 -0.89
N HIS A 365 9.23 9.81 -0.82
CA HIS A 365 8.95 8.43 -0.39
C HIS A 365 8.05 7.74 -1.42
N TYR A 366 8.38 6.50 -1.77
CA TYR A 366 7.68 5.73 -2.81
C TYR A 366 7.42 4.29 -2.41
N ASN A 367 8.36 3.63 -1.72
CA ASN A 367 8.26 2.21 -1.41
C ASN A 367 9.00 1.82 -0.12
N VAL A 368 8.68 0.61 0.34
CA VAL A 368 9.40 -0.14 1.38
C VAL A 368 10.20 -1.25 0.70
N ILE A 369 11.47 -1.37 1.04
CA ILE A 369 12.42 -2.33 0.46
C ILE A 369 12.80 -3.37 1.51
N PHE A 370 12.59 -4.63 1.20
CA PHE A 370 13.02 -5.74 2.06
C PHE A 370 14.47 -6.10 1.71
N VAL A 371 15.31 -6.23 2.73
CA VAL A 371 16.75 -6.50 2.58
C VAL A 371 17.18 -7.74 3.35
N GLN A 372 18.13 -8.49 2.78
CA GLN A 372 18.80 -9.61 3.44
C GLN A 372 20.21 -9.21 3.87
N SER A 373 20.66 -9.75 5.00
CA SER A 373 22.05 -9.60 5.43
C SER A 373 22.98 -10.46 4.59
N ILE A 374 24.18 -9.94 4.28
CA ILE A 374 25.28 -10.73 3.72
C ILE A 374 26.51 -10.71 4.62
N ASP A 375 27.29 -11.78 4.54
CA ASP A 375 28.63 -11.84 5.12
C ASP A 375 29.60 -11.07 4.22
N THR A 376 30.36 -10.16 4.83
CA THR A 376 31.28 -9.26 4.12
C THR A 376 32.72 -9.45 4.54
N ASP A 377 33.02 -10.41 5.41
CA ASP A 377 34.34 -10.55 6.06
C ASP A 377 35.42 -11.03 5.08
N ASP A 378 35.04 -11.76 4.02
CA ASP A 378 35.96 -12.26 2.98
C ASP A 378 35.97 -11.42 1.68
N GLN A 379 35.19 -10.33 1.61
CA GLN A 379 35.05 -9.55 0.38
C GLN A 379 36.12 -8.46 0.24
N LYS A 380 37.08 -8.68 -0.66
CA LYS A 380 38.16 -7.72 -0.98
C LYS A 380 37.70 -6.51 -1.78
N LEU A 381 36.69 -6.68 -2.65
CA LEU A 381 36.06 -5.60 -3.43
C LEU A 381 34.71 -5.30 -2.79
N ARG A 382 34.37 -4.02 -2.65
CA ARG A 382 33.17 -3.56 -1.95
C ARG A 382 32.56 -2.37 -2.66
N ASP A 383 31.26 -2.43 -2.94
CA ASP A 383 30.45 -1.29 -3.36
C ASP A 383 29.63 -0.74 -2.17
N TYR A 384 28.74 0.21 -2.46
CA TYR A 384 27.87 0.81 -1.45
C TYR A 384 27.02 -0.22 -0.69
N TYR A 385 26.46 -1.22 -1.39
CA TYR A 385 25.59 -2.23 -0.78
C TYR A 385 26.36 -3.28 0.03
N VAL A 386 27.55 -3.66 -0.42
CA VAL A 386 28.47 -4.52 0.34
C VAL A 386 28.97 -3.80 1.61
N ASP A 387 29.22 -2.50 1.56
CA ASP A 387 29.54 -1.73 2.75
C ASP A 387 28.36 -1.64 3.72
N ALA A 388 27.14 -1.50 3.21
CA ALA A 388 25.93 -1.66 4.00
C ALA A 388 25.66 -3.13 4.41
N GLY A 389 26.41 -4.11 3.90
CA GLY A 389 26.27 -5.52 4.22
C GLY A 389 24.88 -6.08 3.91
N VAL A 390 24.32 -5.69 2.75
CA VAL A 390 23.00 -6.15 2.30
C VAL A 390 23.05 -6.74 0.89
N GLN A 391 22.13 -7.67 0.60
CA GLN A 391 21.84 -8.18 -0.75
C GLN A 391 20.33 -8.28 -0.95
N GLY A 392 19.90 -8.21 -2.22
CA GLY A 392 18.53 -8.48 -2.62
C GLY A 392 17.59 -7.36 -2.19
N GLU A 393 17.48 -6.31 -3.01
CA GLU A 393 16.41 -5.34 -2.85
C GLU A 393 15.10 -5.96 -3.37
N HIS A 394 14.25 -6.44 -2.45
CA HIS A 394 12.91 -6.94 -2.78
C HIS A 394 11.87 -5.89 -2.37
N SER A 395 11.35 -5.14 -3.33
CA SER A 395 10.29 -4.15 -3.06
C SER A 395 8.95 -4.84 -2.83
N VAL A 396 8.25 -4.50 -1.74
CA VAL A 396 6.81 -4.75 -1.64
C VAL A 396 6.09 -3.47 -2.02
N SER A 397 5.47 -3.49 -3.21
CA SER A 397 4.57 -2.43 -3.65
C SER A 397 3.15 -2.77 -3.19
N PHE A 398 2.46 -1.82 -2.56
CA PHE A 398 1.00 -1.91 -2.33
C PHE A 398 0.19 -1.68 -3.63
N LEU A 399 0.84 -1.60 -4.79
CA LEU A 399 0.23 -1.62 -6.12
C LEU A 399 1.08 -2.53 -7.03
N VAL A 400 0.40 -3.35 -7.81
CA VAL A 400 1.01 -4.49 -8.53
C VAL A 400 1.85 -4.02 -9.73
N SER A 401 3.18 -4.11 -9.68
CA SER A 401 4.04 -4.92 -10.60
C SER A 401 5.49 -4.40 -10.76
N TRP A 402 6.43 -5.35 -10.66
CA TRP A 402 7.83 -5.33 -11.11
C TRP A 402 8.89 -4.53 -10.33
N GLN A 403 9.95 -5.24 -9.92
CA GLN A 403 11.17 -4.71 -9.33
C GLN A 403 11.78 -3.61 -10.22
N GLY A 404 11.93 -2.41 -9.65
CA GLY A 404 12.66 -1.28 -10.24
C GLY A 404 11.82 -0.12 -10.77
N ALA A 405 10.49 -0.19 -10.73
CA ALA A 405 9.66 0.60 -11.62
C ALA A 405 8.82 1.76 -11.01
N GLU A 406 9.15 2.38 -9.87
CA GLU A 406 8.15 3.25 -9.20
C GLU A 406 8.63 4.57 -8.55
N SER A 407 9.76 5.13 -8.97
CA SER A 407 10.10 6.54 -8.65
C SER A 407 10.13 7.41 -9.93
N PRO A 408 10.06 8.74 -9.86
CA PRO A 408 10.29 9.61 -11.02
C PRO A 408 11.67 9.37 -11.68
N GLU A 409 12.63 8.81 -10.93
CA GLU A 409 13.90 8.31 -11.45
C GLU A 409 13.74 7.13 -12.40
N THR A 410 12.71 6.31 -12.21
CA THR A 410 12.31 5.28 -13.15
C THR A 410 11.89 5.88 -14.50
N ARG A 411 11.36 7.12 -14.58
CA ARG A 411 11.15 7.79 -15.88
C ARG A 411 12.47 8.10 -16.59
N PHE A 412 13.53 8.36 -15.83
CA PHE A 412 14.88 8.51 -16.39
C PHE A 412 15.50 7.18 -16.82
N LEU A 413 15.00 6.03 -16.36
CA LEU A 413 15.50 4.70 -16.75
C LEU A 413 14.57 3.97 -17.74
N TYR A 414 13.31 4.38 -17.86
CA TYR A 414 12.30 3.72 -18.70
C TYR A 414 11.63 4.68 -19.69
N GLY A 415 12.14 5.90 -19.81
CA GLY A 415 11.62 6.91 -20.72
C GLY A 415 10.16 7.26 -20.45
N TYR A 416 9.38 7.45 -21.51
CA TYR A 416 7.95 7.80 -21.39
C TYR A 416 7.03 6.58 -21.25
N ARG A 417 7.58 5.38 -20.98
CA ARG A 417 6.79 4.15 -20.76
C ARG A 417 6.00 4.18 -19.45
N LEU A 418 6.46 4.94 -18.46
CA LEU A 418 5.77 5.15 -17.17
C LEU A 418 5.26 6.58 -17.05
N ARG A 419 4.08 6.75 -16.45
CA ARG A 419 3.35 8.04 -16.40
C ARG A 419 2.92 8.39 -14.97
N PHE A 420 3.71 9.22 -14.28
CA PHE A 420 3.48 9.59 -12.87
C PHE A 420 2.53 10.77 -12.64
N GLY A 421 2.47 11.73 -13.59
CA GLY A 421 1.77 13.00 -13.35
C GLY A 421 0.26 12.85 -13.11
N LEU A 422 -0.29 13.74 -12.26
CA LEU A 422 -1.75 13.89 -12.06
C LEU A 422 -2.47 14.20 -13.38
N CYS A 423 -1.85 15.01 -14.23
CA CYS A 423 -2.28 15.28 -15.60
C CYS A 423 -1.55 14.37 -16.59
N GLY A 424 -2.27 13.88 -17.59
CA GLY A 424 -1.68 13.21 -18.75
C GLY A 424 -1.27 14.22 -19.80
N VAL A 425 -0.23 13.87 -20.58
CA VAL A 425 0.22 14.62 -21.76
C VAL A 425 0.13 13.67 -22.95
N ASP A 426 -0.46 14.13 -24.04
CA ASP A 426 -0.42 13.40 -25.31
C ASP A 426 0.91 13.65 -26.01
N PHE A 427 1.80 12.64 -25.96
CA PHE A 427 3.11 12.71 -26.59
C PHE A 427 3.07 12.56 -28.12
N THR A 428 1.92 12.24 -28.71
CA THR A 428 1.73 12.15 -30.17
C THR A 428 1.20 13.45 -30.76
N ALA A 429 0.54 14.28 -29.96
CA ALA A 429 0.09 15.59 -30.36
C ALA A 429 1.28 16.56 -30.45
N ALA A 430 1.40 17.27 -31.58
CA ALA A 430 2.44 18.29 -31.77
C ALA A 430 2.39 19.37 -30.68
N ALA A 431 1.19 19.72 -30.21
CA ALA A 431 0.96 20.72 -29.16
C ALA A 431 1.07 20.17 -27.72
N ARG A 432 1.53 18.91 -27.53
CA ARG A 432 1.65 18.26 -26.22
C ARG A 432 0.42 18.46 -25.33
N THR A 433 -0.76 18.19 -25.87
CA THR A 433 -2.03 18.55 -25.21
C THR A 433 -2.18 17.85 -23.86
N ARG A 434 -2.54 18.62 -22.83
CA ARG A 434 -2.78 18.12 -21.46
C ARG A 434 -4.20 17.59 -21.31
N TYR A 435 -4.38 16.56 -20.49
CA TYR A 435 -5.69 16.06 -20.09
C TYR A 435 -5.70 15.62 -18.63
N LEU A 436 -6.82 15.87 -17.92
CA LEU A 436 -6.96 15.43 -16.53
C LEU A 436 -7.14 13.91 -16.46
N LYS A 437 -6.29 13.24 -15.66
CA LYS A 437 -6.52 11.84 -15.27
C LYS A 437 -7.54 11.76 -14.13
N ASN A 438 -7.95 10.55 -13.77
CA ASN A 438 -8.85 10.34 -12.64
C ASN A 438 -8.22 10.81 -11.32
N SER A 439 -6.91 10.60 -11.12
CA SER A 439 -6.17 11.11 -9.96
C SER A 439 -6.25 12.64 -9.83
N ALA A 440 -6.10 13.39 -10.93
CA ALA A 440 -6.26 14.85 -10.92
C ALA A 440 -7.68 15.30 -10.57
N ARG A 441 -8.70 14.61 -11.09
CA ARG A 441 -10.11 14.93 -10.79
C ARG A 441 -10.43 14.64 -9.32
N TRP A 442 -9.97 13.51 -8.82
CA TRP A 442 -10.11 13.12 -7.42
C TRP A 442 -9.41 14.13 -6.51
N TYR A 443 -8.16 14.46 -6.81
CA TYR A 443 -7.38 15.40 -6.00
C TYR A 443 -8.01 16.78 -6.00
N SER A 444 -8.50 17.25 -7.16
CA SER A 444 -9.26 18.51 -7.22
C SER A 444 -10.52 18.49 -6.36
N GLY A 445 -11.26 17.38 -6.38
CA GLY A 445 -12.44 17.19 -5.53
C GLY A 445 -12.06 17.31 -4.06
N PHE A 446 -11.02 16.59 -3.62
CA PHE A 446 -10.51 16.64 -2.26
C PHE A 446 -10.07 18.06 -1.83
N LEU A 447 -9.28 18.74 -2.66
CA LEU A 447 -8.75 20.07 -2.36
C LEU A 447 -9.83 21.14 -2.26
N ARG A 448 -10.95 20.96 -2.98
CA ARG A 448 -12.12 21.87 -2.96
C ARG A 448 -13.14 21.52 -1.87
N GLY A 449 -12.76 20.72 -0.87
CA GLY A 449 -13.62 20.36 0.27
C GLY A 449 -14.45 19.10 0.05
N GLY A 450 -14.15 18.33 -0.99
CA GLY A 450 -14.72 17.01 -1.22
C GLY A 450 -14.16 15.96 -0.25
N GLU A 451 -14.97 14.93 -0.03
CA GLU A 451 -14.71 13.81 0.87
C GLU A 451 -13.89 12.70 0.19
N LEU A 452 -12.87 12.17 0.88
CA LEU A 452 -12.18 10.94 0.50
C LEU A 452 -13.05 9.72 0.80
N ARG A 453 -13.86 9.36 -0.18
CA ARG A 453 -14.54 8.06 -0.21
C ARG A 453 -13.70 7.11 -1.07
N PRO A 454 -13.49 5.84 -0.65
CA PRO A 454 -12.89 4.83 -1.53
C PRO A 454 -13.63 4.81 -2.88
N GLU A 455 -12.91 4.98 -4.00
CA GLU A 455 -13.56 5.18 -5.30
C GLU A 455 -14.37 3.94 -5.72
N LYS A 456 -15.63 4.19 -6.03
CA LYS A 456 -16.64 3.24 -6.48
C LYS A 456 -16.49 3.11 -8.01
N SER A 457 -16.31 1.90 -8.54
CA SER A 457 -16.20 1.57 -9.97
C SER A 457 -17.54 1.69 -10.76
N TYR A 458 -18.00 2.89 -11.18
CA TYR A 458 -19.38 3.05 -11.74
C TYR A 458 -19.56 3.71 -13.12
N ALA A 459 -18.53 4.21 -13.81
CA ALA A 459 -18.76 4.95 -15.06
C ALA A 459 -19.10 4.07 -16.29
N THR A 460 -18.62 2.82 -16.34
CA THR A 460 -18.84 1.91 -17.48
C THR A 460 -20.24 1.26 -17.46
N LEU A 461 -20.84 1.14 -16.28
CA LEU A 461 -22.18 0.59 -16.07
C LEU A 461 -23.29 1.42 -16.71
N SER A 462 -23.20 2.75 -16.56
CA SER A 462 -24.25 3.68 -16.97
C SER A 462 -24.50 3.64 -18.48
N LYS A 463 -23.44 3.48 -19.28
CA LYS A 463 -23.55 3.39 -20.75
C LYS A 463 -24.07 2.02 -21.21
N LEU A 464 -23.79 0.95 -20.48
CA LEU A 464 -24.31 -0.39 -20.76
C LEU A 464 -25.84 -0.44 -20.54
N VAL A 465 -26.32 0.24 -19.49
CA VAL A 465 -27.75 0.37 -19.17
C VAL A 465 -28.48 1.21 -20.22
N ALA A 466 -27.87 2.30 -20.70
CA ALA A 466 -28.47 3.17 -21.74
C ALA A 466 -28.64 2.46 -23.09
N GLY A 467 -27.68 1.59 -23.48
CA GLY A 467 -27.78 0.80 -24.71
C GLY A 467 -28.84 -0.30 -24.66
N LEU A 468 -29.04 -0.92 -23.48
CA LEU A 468 -30.09 -1.92 -23.24
C LEU A 468 -31.50 -1.31 -23.29
N LEU A 469 -31.66 -0.05 -22.85
CA LEU A 469 -32.94 0.67 -22.89
C LEU A 469 -33.37 1.02 -24.33
N ALA A 470 -32.44 1.35 -25.22
CA ALA A 470 -32.74 1.68 -26.61
C ALA A 470 -33.24 0.45 -27.42
N MET A 471 -32.73 -0.75 -27.09
CA MET A 471 -33.15 -2.02 -27.72
C MET A 471 -34.58 -2.44 -27.30
N ALA A 472 -35.07 -1.97 -26.15
CA ALA A 472 -36.44 -2.23 -25.70
C ALA A 472 -37.50 -1.36 -26.41
N ALA A 473 -37.11 -0.25 -27.04
CA ALA A 473 -38.03 0.73 -27.62
C ALA A 473 -38.57 0.36 -29.03
N GLY A 474 -38.00 -0.64 -29.70
CA GLY A 474 -38.34 -1.00 -31.09
C GLY A 474 -39.43 -2.07 -31.28
N ALA A 475 -39.92 -2.71 -30.22
CA ALA A 475 -40.97 -3.73 -30.33
C ALA A 475 -42.37 -3.10 -30.21
N ARG A 476 -43.08 -2.96 -31.34
CA ARG A 476 -44.52 -2.68 -31.37
C ARG A 476 -45.30 -3.97 -31.15
N ALA A 477 -46.46 -3.83 -30.50
CA ALA A 477 -47.31 -4.90 -29.98
C ALA A 477 -46.78 -5.52 -28.68
N LEU A 478 -47.01 -4.79 -27.60
CA LEU A 478 -47.50 -5.32 -26.33
C LEU A 478 -48.02 -4.09 -25.58
N VAL A 479 -49.35 -4.03 -25.40
CA VAL A 479 -49.90 -3.38 -24.21
C VAL A 479 -49.06 -3.92 -23.07
N PRO A 480 -48.37 -3.06 -22.28
CA PRO A 480 -47.26 -3.52 -21.48
C PRO A 480 -47.77 -4.64 -20.60
N SER A 481 -47.26 -5.84 -20.85
CA SER A 481 -47.53 -7.03 -20.04
C SER A 481 -47.43 -6.60 -18.58
N PRO A 482 -48.28 -7.11 -17.66
CA PRO A 482 -48.31 -6.68 -16.26
C PRO A 482 -46.92 -6.64 -15.62
N PHE A 483 -45.97 -7.41 -16.14
CA PHE A 483 -44.55 -7.35 -15.81
C PHE A 483 -43.82 -6.02 -16.12
N ILE A 484 -44.11 -5.27 -17.19
CA ILE A 484 -43.47 -3.96 -17.47
C ILE A 484 -44.08 -2.83 -16.62
N VAL A 485 -45.40 -2.86 -16.37
CA VAL A 485 -46.05 -1.88 -15.47
C VAL A 485 -45.77 -2.20 -14.01
N VAL A 486 -45.67 -3.48 -13.62
CA VAL A 486 -45.22 -3.91 -12.29
C VAL A 486 -43.71 -3.74 -12.11
N PHE A 487 -42.86 -3.84 -13.15
CA PHE A 487 -41.44 -3.43 -13.05
C PHE A 487 -41.25 -1.92 -13.07
N LEU A 488 -42.08 -1.13 -13.75
CA LEU A 488 -42.07 0.34 -13.62
C LEU A 488 -42.68 0.75 -12.27
N LEU A 489 -43.67 0.02 -11.75
CA LEU A 489 -44.24 0.18 -10.42
C LEU A 489 -43.41 -0.44 -9.31
N LEU A 490 -42.45 -1.35 -9.56
CA LEU A 490 -41.47 -1.93 -8.61
C LEU A 490 -40.06 -1.39 -8.85
N ALA A 491 -39.79 -0.64 -9.91
CA ALA A 491 -38.73 0.36 -9.94
C ALA A 491 -39.26 1.67 -9.35
N ALA A 492 -40.58 1.90 -9.38
CA ALA A 492 -41.28 2.93 -8.62
C ALA A 492 -41.76 2.46 -7.23
N ALA A 493 -41.73 1.17 -6.92
CA ALA A 493 -41.93 0.60 -5.60
C ALA A 493 -40.60 0.04 -5.04
N ALA A 494 -39.56 -0.22 -5.82
CA ALA A 494 -38.19 0.01 -5.33
C ALA A 494 -37.92 1.52 -5.11
N ARG A 495 -38.93 2.38 -5.40
CA ARG A 495 -39.09 3.74 -4.87
C ARG A 495 -40.23 3.90 -3.84
N ASP A 496 -40.99 2.85 -3.48
CA ASP A 496 -42.20 2.87 -2.60
C ASP A 496 -42.84 1.48 -2.23
N ALA A 497 -42.10 0.38 -2.21
CA ALA A 497 -42.58 -0.98 -2.04
C ALA A 497 -42.93 -1.06 -0.60
N SER A 498 -44.24 -1.08 -0.37
CA SER A 498 -44.84 -1.65 0.81
C SER A 498 -44.00 -2.87 1.15
N ALA A 499 -43.24 -2.73 2.23
CA ALA A 499 -42.18 -3.62 2.59
C ALA A 499 -42.69 -5.06 2.56
N LEU A 500 -41.90 -5.99 1.98
CA LEU A 500 -42.17 -7.42 2.15
C LEU A 500 -42.31 -7.68 3.66
N THR A 501 -43.45 -8.25 4.04
CA THR A 501 -43.74 -8.54 5.44
C THR A 501 -43.54 -10.03 5.70
N ARG A 502 -43.44 -10.40 6.97
CA ARG A 502 -43.27 -11.81 7.36
C ARG A 502 -44.42 -12.71 6.91
N HIS A 503 -45.63 -12.18 6.77
CA HIS A 503 -46.82 -12.94 6.36
C HIS A 503 -46.80 -13.38 4.89
N ASP A 504 -45.88 -12.82 4.10
CA ASP A 504 -45.71 -13.18 2.69
C ASP A 504 -44.91 -14.48 2.51
N PHE A 505 -44.32 -15.00 3.59
CA PHE A 505 -43.58 -16.26 3.60
C PHE A 505 -44.48 -17.40 4.12
N PRO A 506 -44.22 -18.65 3.69
CA PRO A 506 -45.03 -19.80 4.11
C PRO A 506 -45.15 -19.89 5.64
N GLU A 507 -46.30 -20.33 6.14
CA GLU A 507 -46.49 -20.53 7.57
C GLU A 507 -45.43 -21.51 8.12
N GLY A 508 -44.72 -21.09 9.16
CA GLY A 508 -43.57 -21.82 9.71
C GLY A 508 -42.23 -21.51 9.03
N PHE A 509 -42.15 -20.57 8.10
CA PHE A 509 -40.87 -20.06 7.58
C PHE A 509 -40.11 -19.32 8.69
N VAL A 510 -38.87 -19.74 8.92
CA VAL A 510 -38.05 -19.27 10.04
C VAL A 510 -37.07 -18.21 9.54
N PHE A 511 -37.16 -16.99 10.07
CA PHE A 511 -36.17 -15.95 9.83
C PHE A 511 -35.08 -15.99 10.89
N GLY A 512 -33.83 -16.12 10.48
CA GLY A 512 -32.72 -16.18 11.44
C GLY A 512 -31.44 -15.55 10.93
N ALA A 513 -30.53 -15.31 11.87
CA ALA A 513 -29.15 -14.89 11.61
C ALA A 513 -28.20 -16.03 11.98
N GLY A 514 -26.98 -16.01 11.42
CA GLY A 514 -25.99 -17.03 11.70
C GLY A 514 -24.59 -16.49 11.95
N THR A 515 -23.86 -17.15 12.86
CA THR A 515 -22.49 -16.81 13.26
C THR A 515 -21.65 -18.08 13.40
N SER A 516 -20.33 -17.90 13.54
CA SER A 516 -19.43 -18.97 13.99
C SER A 516 -18.83 -18.61 15.34
N ALA A 517 -18.58 -19.63 16.16
CA ALA A 517 -18.02 -19.47 17.49
C ALA A 517 -16.69 -18.71 17.46
N PHE A 518 -15.78 -19.07 16.56
CA PHE A 518 -14.48 -18.40 16.44
C PHE A 518 -14.61 -16.93 16.02
N GLN A 519 -15.65 -16.56 15.27
CA GLN A 519 -15.85 -15.19 14.81
C GLN A 519 -16.40 -14.24 15.89
N VAL A 520 -17.19 -14.75 16.84
CA VAL A 520 -17.97 -13.87 17.73
C VAL A 520 -17.81 -14.15 19.23
N GLU A 521 -17.41 -15.35 19.66
CA GLU A 521 -17.42 -15.67 21.09
C GLU A 521 -16.32 -14.97 21.88
N GLY A 522 -15.07 -14.97 21.39
CA GLY A 522 -13.94 -14.46 22.16
C GLY A 522 -13.57 -15.36 23.33
N ALA A 523 -13.13 -14.76 24.44
CA ALA A 523 -12.75 -15.45 25.68
C ALA A 523 -11.88 -16.70 25.42
N ALA A 524 -10.85 -16.55 24.59
CA ALA A 524 -10.16 -17.71 23.99
C ALA A 524 -9.37 -18.57 24.98
N ALA A 525 -8.96 -17.99 26.11
CA ALA A 525 -8.20 -18.65 27.19
C ALA A 525 -8.95 -18.70 28.52
N GLU A 526 -10.24 -18.34 28.53
CA GLU A 526 -11.04 -18.29 29.75
C GLU A 526 -11.76 -19.62 30.00
N ASP A 527 -12.07 -19.85 31.27
CA ASP A 527 -13.01 -20.88 31.69
C ASP A 527 -12.72 -22.28 31.13
N GLY A 528 -11.43 -22.59 30.96
CA GLY A 528 -10.97 -23.92 30.58
C GLY A 528 -11.04 -24.25 29.07
N ARG A 529 -11.39 -23.29 28.21
CA ARG A 529 -11.25 -23.46 26.75
C ARG A 529 -9.77 -23.69 26.39
N LYS A 530 -9.51 -24.58 25.43
CA LYS A 530 -8.19 -24.75 24.82
C LYS A 530 -8.17 -24.27 23.36
N PRO A 531 -6.98 -24.13 22.75
CA PRO A 531 -6.86 -23.67 21.38
C PRO A 531 -7.50 -24.62 20.35
N SER A 532 -8.20 -24.04 19.38
CA SER A 532 -8.50 -24.65 18.09
C SER A 532 -7.34 -24.44 17.10
N ILE A 533 -7.44 -25.10 15.95
CA ILE A 533 -6.56 -24.86 14.80
C ILE A 533 -6.60 -23.41 14.32
N TRP A 534 -7.73 -22.70 14.49
CA TRP A 534 -7.82 -21.28 14.15
C TRP A 534 -7.15 -20.38 15.18
N ASP A 535 -7.24 -20.69 16.48
CA ASP A 535 -6.50 -19.94 17.51
C ASP A 535 -5.00 -20.08 17.25
N THR A 536 -4.54 -21.32 17.06
CA THR A 536 -3.12 -21.56 16.75
C THR A 536 -2.70 -20.91 15.44
N PHE A 537 -3.51 -21.00 14.39
CA PHE A 537 -3.22 -20.36 13.10
C PHE A 537 -3.11 -18.83 13.23
N THR A 538 -4.03 -18.19 13.96
CA THR A 538 -4.01 -16.73 14.14
C THR A 538 -2.93 -16.28 15.11
N HIS A 539 -2.66 -17.01 16.20
CA HIS A 539 -1.56 -16.73 17.15
C HIS A 539 -0.17 -17.01 16.56
N GLN A 540 -0.08 -17.90 15.58
CA GLN A 540 1.11 -18.05 14.75
C GLN A 540 1.25 -16.93 13.70
N GLY A 541 0.32 -15.98 13.68
CA GLY A 541 0.37 -14.78 12.86
C GLY A 541 -0.09 -14.98 11.42
N TYR A 542 -0.87 -16.03 11.13
CA TYR A 542 -1.26 -16.33 9.75
C TYR A 542 -2.53 -15.62 9.27
N SER A 543 -3.18 -14.82 10.12
CA SER A 543 -4.28 -13.94 9.72
C SER A 543 -3.76 -12.63 9.09
N PRO A 544 -4.46 -12.08 8.09
CA PRO A 544 -4.14 -10.76 7.57
C PRO A 544 -4.16 -9.70 8.69
N GLY A 545 -3.06 -8.97 8.85
CA GLY A 545 -2.91 -7.95 9.89
C GLY A 545 -2.65 -8.47 11.30
N GLY A 546 -2.36 -9.77 11.48
CA GLY A 546 -2.07 -10.37 12.79
C GLY A 546 -3.28 -10.40 13.73
N ALA A 547 -4.49 -10.23 13.19
CA ALA A 547 -5.71 -10.22 13.96
C ALA A 547 -5.95 -11.59 14.60
N ILE A 548 -6.15 -11.60 15.91
CA ILE A 548 -6.47 -12.80 16.69
C ILE A 548 -7.90 -12.69 17.21
N ALA A 549 -8.57 -13.83 17.38
CA ALA A 549 -9.97 -13.86 17.80
C ALA A 549 -10.14 -14.02 19.32
N ASP A 550 -9.13 -13.63 20.12
CA ASP A 550 -9.13 -13.85 21.57
C ASP A 550 -10.28 -13.16 22.29
N VAL A 551 -10.74 -12.03 21.76
CA VAL A 551 -11.87 -11.23 22.29
C VAL A 551 -13.02 -11.17 21.27
N SER A 552 -12.73 -10.98 19.98
CA SER A 552 -13.73 -10.89 18.90
C SER A 552 -14.88 -9.90 19.20
N ALA A 553 -16.15 -10.25 18.95
CA ALA A 553 -17.32 -9.46 19.36
C ALA A 553 -17.71 -9.69 20.83
N ASP A 554 -16.99 -10.56 21.53
CA ASP A 554 -17.12 -10.89 22.95
C ASP A 554 -18.52 -11.39 23.38
N GLN A 555 -19.16 -12.16 22.50
CA GLN A 555 -20.46 -12.78 22.78
C GLN A 555 -20.41 -13.70 24.01
N TYR A 556 -19.25 -14.27 24.35
CA TYR A 556 -19.12 -15.10 25.55
C TYR A 556 -19.57 -14.37 26.82
N HIS A 557 -19.22 -13.09 26.94
CA HIS A 557 -19.62 -12.24 28.06
C HIS A 557 -20.94 -11.50 27.83
N HIS A 558 -21.27 -11.22 26.56
CA HIS A 558 -22.38 -10.34 26.16
C HIS A 558 -23.56 -11.07 25.51
N TYR A 559 -23.66 -12.40 25.65
CA TYR A 559 -24.69 -13.16 24.95
C TYR A 559 -26.12 -12.74 25.30
N LYS A 560 -26.38 -12.21 26.50
CA LYS A 560 -27.73 -11.74 26.88
C LYS A 560 -28.10 -10.49 26.11
N GLU A 561 -27.17 -9.55 26.00
CA GLU A 561 -27.32 -8.34 25.20
C GLU A 561 -27.50 -8.70 23.72
N ASP A 562 -26.70 -9.63 23.20
CA ASP A 562 -26.79 -10.10 21.83
C ASP A 562 -28.13 -10.79 21.53
N VAL A 563 -28.58 -11.69 22.40
CA VAL A 563 -29.89 -12.36 22.26
C VAL A 563 -31.02 -11.35 22.36
N LYS A 564 -30.91 -10.36 23.24
CA LYS A 564 -31.88 -9.27 23.31
C LYS A 564 -31.93 -8.50 21.98
N LEU A 565 -30.79 -8.20 21.37
CA LEU A 565 -30.76 -7.56 20.05
C LEU A 565 -31.43 -8.44 18.99
N MET A 566 -31.19 -9.74 19.01
CA MET A 566 -31.84 -10.69 18.10
C MET A 566 -33.37 -10.69 18.26
N TYR A 567 -33.84 -10.68 19.51
CA TYR A 567 -35.27 -10.58 19.83
C TYR A 567 -35.87 -9.25 19.37
N ASP A 568 -35.19 -8.13 19.65
CA ASP A 568 -35.65 -6.80 19.25
C ASP A 568 -35.70 -6.65 17.71
N MET A 569 -34.81 -7.33 16.98
CA MET A 569 -34.85 -7.47 15.52
C MET A 569 -35.95 -8.43 15.03
N GLY A 570 -36.54 -9.17 15.96
CA GLY A 570 -37.62 -10.12 15.75
C GLY A 570 -37.17 -11.51 15.29
N LEU A 571 -35.90 -11.89 15.34
CA LEU A 571 -35.46 -13.17 14.76
C LEU A 571 -36.24 -14.36 15.34
N ASP A 572 -36.65 -15.29 14.46
CA ASP A 572 -37.31 -16.53 14.87
C ASP A 572 -36.29 -17.63 15.20
N ALA A 573 -35.06 -17.52 14.67
CA ALA A 573 -33.97 -18.46 14.94
C ALA A 573 -32.60 -17.80 14.99
N TYR A 574 -31.71 -18.43 15.74
CA TYR A 574 -30.28 -18.11 15.72
C TYR A 574 -29.48 -19.36 15.40
N ARG A 575 -28.72 -19.29 14.30
CA ARG A 575 -27.81 -20.35 13.89
C ARG A 575 -26.40 -20.06 14.38
N PHE A 576 -25.97 -20.74 15.43
CA PHE A 576 -24.61 -20.59 15.97
C PHE A 576 -23.87 -21.91 15.93
N SER A 577 -22.54 -21.86 16.04
CA SER A 577 -21.73 -23.06 16.21
C SER A 577 -21.26 -23.24 17.65
N ILE A 578 -21.05 -24.48 18.07
CA ILE A 578 -20.39 -24.78 19.34
C ILE A 578 -18.89 -24.86 19.07
N ALA A 579 -18.08 -24.13 19.83
CA ALA A 579 -16.64 -24.30 19.83
C ALA A 579 -16.28 -25.66 20.45
N TRP A 580 -15.85 -26.63 19.64
CA TRP A 580 -15.42 -27.93 20.13
C TRP A 580 -14.38 -27.81 21.26
N PRO A 581 -13.29 -27.04 21.14
CA PRO A 581 -12.30 -26.96 22.22
C PRO A 581 -12.72 -26.08 23.40
N ARG A 582 -13.90 -25.43 23.37
CA ARG A 582 -14.53 -24.86 24.56
C ARG A 582 -15.30 -25.92 25.34
N LEU A 583 -16.00 -26.80 24.63
CA LEU A 583 -16.81 -27.86 25.25
C LEU A 583 -15.99 -29.07 25.69
N ILE A 584 -15.05 -29.53 24.85
CA ILE A 584 -14.12 -30.62 25.12
C ILE A 584 -12.70 -30.16 24.76
N PRO A 585 -11.94 -29.59 25.72
CA PRO A 585 -10.74 -28.83 25.41
C PRO A 585 -9.62 -29.60 24.69
N ASP A 586 -9.41 -30.87 25.04
CA ASP A 586 -8.42 -31.72 24.36
C ASP A 586 -9.01 -32.46 23.14
N GLY A 587 -10.23 -32.12 22.74
CA GLY A 587 -11.02 -32.79 21.71
C GLY A 587 -11.60 -34.15 22.14
N ARG A 588 -11.03 -34.78 23.18
CA ARG A 588 -11.54 -35.99 23.85
C ARG A 588 -11.49 -35.82 25.36
N GLY A 589 -12.27 -36.64 26.07
CA GLY A 589 -12.25 -36.71 27.52
C GLY A 589 -13.38 -35.92 28.18
N GLU A 590 -13.10 -35.39 29.37
CA GLU A 590 -14.12 -34.76 30.21
C GLU A 590 -14.66 -33.46 29.60
N ILE A 591 -15.97 -33.24 29.80
CA ILE A 591 -16.64 -32.00 29.37
C ILE A 591 -16.18 -30.86 30.26
N ASN A 592 -15.83 -29.73 29.64
CA ASN A 592 -15.56 -28.51 30.37
C ASN A 592 -16.88 -27.96 30.97
N PRO A 593 -17.03 -27.95 32.31
CA PRO A 593 -18.29 -27.54 32.94
C PRO A 593 -18.65 -26.09 32.65
N LYS A 594 -17.67 -25.20 32.49
CA LYS A 594 -17.92 -23.79 32.19
C LYS A 594 -18.30 -23.55 30.73
N GLY A 595 -17.64 -24.24 29.80
CA GLY A 595 -18.06 -24.24 28.39
C GLY A 595 -19.49 -24.81 28.21
N LEU A 596 -19.82 -25.87 28.94
CA LEU A 596 -21.17 -26.45 28.95
C LEU A 596 -22.19 -25.48 29.55
N GLU A 597 -21.87 -24.84 30.68
CA GLU A 597 -22.71 -23.83 31.33
C GLU A 597 -23.00 -22.66 30.39
N TYR A 598 -21.99 -22.14 29.69
CA TYR A 598 -22.17 -21.06 28.72
C TYR A 598 -23.16 -21.42 27.61
N TYR A 599 -22.99 -22.55 26.92
CA TYR A 599 -23.91 -22.93 25.84
C TYR A 599 -25.32 -23.22 26.33
N ASN A 600 -25.47 -23.81 27.53
CA ASN A 600 -26.78 -23.98 28.15
C ASN A 600 -27.44 -22.63 28.40
N ASN A 601 -26.71 -21.68 28.99
CA ASN A 601 -27.24 -20.36 29.28
C ASN A 601 -27.61 -19.60 28.00
N LEU A 602 -26.79 -19.67 26.95
CA LEU A 602 -27.11 -19.08 25.64
C LEU A 602 -28.38 -19.71 25.03
N ILE A 603 -28.48 -21.04 25.04
CA ILE A 603 -29.65 -21.77 24.52
C ILE A 603 -30.91 -21.42 25.32
N ASP A 604 -30.81 -21.37 26.65
CA ASP A 604 -31.93 -21.05 27.53
C ASP A 604 -32.37 -19.61 27.34
N GLU A 605 -31.44 -18.67 27.20
CA GLU A 605 -31.75 -17.26 26.91
C GLU A 605 -32.44 -17.14 25.54
N LEU A 606 -31.94 -17.80 24.49
CA LEU A 606 -32.59 -17.82 23.16
C LEU A 606 -34.03 -18.33 23.25
N ILE A 607 -34.24 -19.47 23.91
CA ILE A 607 -35.58 -20.07 24.07
C ILE A 607 -36.49 -19.19 24.91
N MET A 608 -35.96 -18.54 25.96
CA MET A 608 -36.72 -17.61 26.80
C MET A 608 -37.28 -16.45 25.97
N HIS A 609 -36.55 -15.98 24.96
CA HIS A 609 -36.99 -14.96 24.02
C HIS A 609 -37.74 -15.52 22.78
N GLY A 610 -38.04 -16.82 22.77
CA GLY A 610 -38.79 -17.45 21.67
C GLY A 610 -37.97 -17.70 20.39
N ILE A 611 -36.64 -17.59 20.47
CA ILE A 611 -35.71 -17.77 19.35
C ILE A 611 -35.27 -19.23 19.29
N GLN A 612 -35.44 -19.87 18.13
CA GLN A 612 -35.10 -21.27 17.93
C GLN A 612 -33.59 -21.47 17.79
N PRO A 613 -32.94 -22.27 18.66
CA PRO A 613 -31.51 -22.55 18.54
C PRO A 613 -31.25 -23.54 17.39
N HIS A 614 -30.50 -23.08 16.39
CA HIS A 614 -30.04 -23.89 15.26
C HIS A 614 -28.54 -24.15 15.40
N VAL A 615 -28.16 -25.32 15.91
CA VAL A 615 -26.77 -25.57 16.29
C VAL A 615 -25.98 -26.19 15.16
N THR A 616 -24.84 -25.57 14.86
CA THR A 616 -23.79 -26.13 14.03
C THR A 616 -22.71 -26.76 14.90
N MET A 617 -22.42 -28.03 14.67
CA MET A 617 -21.52 -28.79 15.55
C MET A 617 -20.07 -28.55 15.20
N TYR A 618 -19.74 -28.45 13.92
CA TYR A 618 -18.40 -28.19 13.44
C TYR A 618 -18.36 -27.04 12.44
N HIS A 619 -17.58 -26.02 12.75
CA HIS A 619 -17.41 -24.83 11.91
C HIS A 619 -15.92 -24.49 11.78
N PHE A 620 -15.15 -25.49 11.30
CA PHE A 620 -13.70 -25.42 11.05
C PHE A 620 -12.85 -25.26 12.33
N ASP A 621 -13.42 -25.52 13.49
CA ASP A 621 -12.88 -25.19 14.81
C ASP A 621 -12.27 -26.41 15.52
N LEU A 622 -11.53 -27.24 14.78
CA LEU A 622 -10.90 -28.46 15.32
C LEU A 622 -10.01 -28.15 16.53
N PRO A 623 -10.10 -28.90 17.65
CA PRO A 623 -9.16 -28.79 18.76
C PRO A 623 -7.73 -29.03 18.29
N GLN A 624 -6.81 -28.11 18.63
CA GLN A 624 -5.40 -28.21 18.20
C GLN A 624 -4.75 -29.52 18.68
N ALA A 625 -5.14 -30.02 19.86
CA ALA A 625 -4.64 -31.29 20.39
C ALA A 625 -4.86 -32.49 19.44
N LEU A 626 -5.97 -32.52 18.70
CA LEU A 626 -6.25 -33.59 17.72
C LEU A 626 -5.45 -33.40 16.42
N GLN A 627 -5.27 -32.14 16.02
CA GLN A 627 -4.41 -31.79 14.89
C GLN A 627 -2.96 -32.22 15.16
N ASP A 628 -2.48 -32.04 16.39
CA ASP A 628 -1.12 -32.38 16.81
C ASP A 628 -0.92 -33.89 17.00
N GLU A 629 -1.89 -34.60 17.60
CA GLU A 629 -1.70 -36.02 17.92
C GLU A 629 -1.64 -36.90 16.65
N TYR A 630 -2.55 -36.68 15.70
CA TYR A 630 -2.67 -37.57 14.54
C TYR A 630 -2.89 -36.86 13.19
N GLY A 631 -2.70 -35.55 13.13
CA GLY A 631 -2.88 -34.78 11.90
C GLY A 631 -4.33 -34.39 11.61
N GLY A 632 -5.22 -34.45 12.60
CA GLY A 632 -6.60 -33.99 12.48
C GLY A 632 -7.40 -34.79 11.45
N ILE A 633 -8.11 -34.07 10.57
CA ILE A 633 -9.12 -34.63 9.65
C ILE A 633 -8.51 -35.56 8.59
N LEU A 634 -7.20 -35.45 8.32
CA LEU A 634 -6.50 -36.39 7.44
C LEU A 634 -6.51 -37.82 7.96
N SER A 635 -6.61 -38.00 9.29
CA SER A 635 -6.67 -39.32 9.90
C SER A 635 -8.12 -39.81 9.99
N PRO A 636 -8.42 -41.07 9.65
CA PRO A 636 -9.75 -41.63 9.83
C PRO A 636 -10.17 -41.70 11.31
N ARG A 637 -9.20 -41.61 12.26
CA ARG A 637 -9.49 -41.52 13.71
C ARG A 637 -10.35 -40.29 14.05
N PHE A 638 -10.29 -39.23 13.25
CA PHE A 638 -11.16 -38.06 13.39
C PHE A 638 -12.65 -38.43 13.39
N ILE A 639 -13.05 -39.42 12.60
CA ILE A 639 -14.46 -39.83 12.47
C ILE A 639 -15.00 -40.31 13.81
N GLU A 640 -14.23 -41.11 14.55
CA GLU A 640 -14.63 -41.64 15.86
C GLU A 640 -14.69 -40.53 16.91
N ASP A 641 -13.68 -39.65 16.95
CA ASP A 641 -13.62 -38.53 17.90
C ASP A 641 -14.73 -37.50 17.66
N TYR A 642 -14.97 -37.15 16.39
CA TYR A 642 -16.07 -36.27 16.02
C TYR A 642 -17.43 -36.88 16.36
N THR A 643 -17.58 -38.19 16.15
CA THR A 643 -18.81 -38.90 16.50
C THR A 643 -19.07 -38.88 18.01
N ALA A 644 -18.02 -39.05 18.83
CA ALA A 644 -18.13 -38.97 20.29
C ALA A 644 -18.45 -37.55 20.77
N TYR A 645 -17.81 -36.52 20.19
CA TYR A 645 -18.14 -35.12 20.44
C TYR A 645 -19.59 -34.80 20.04
N ALA A 646 -20.05 -35.34 18.91
CA ALA A 646 -21.40 -35.15 18.46
C ALA A 646 -22.43 -35.75 19.43
N GLU A 647 -22.16 -36.96 19.93
CA GLU A 647 -22.97 -37.61 20.96
C GLU A 647 -23.04 -36.79 22.25
N VAL A 648 -21.94 -36.14 22.66
CA VAL A 648 -21.93 -35.19 23.79
C VAL A 648 -22.86 -34.01 23.53
N CYS A 649 -22.82 -33.40 22.36
CA CYS A 649 -23.71 -32.29 22.01
C CYS A 649 -25.19 -32.71 22.03
N PHE A 650 -25.52 -33.85 21.43
CA PHE A 650 -26.90 -34.36 21.42
C PHE A 650 -27.41 -34.68 22.82
N LYS A 651 -26.57 -35.31 23.66
CA LYS A 651 -26.94 -35.69 25.02
C LYS A 651 -27.20 -34.48 25.92
N ASN A 652 -26.42 -33.41 25.77
CA ASN A 652 -26.46 -32.28 26.70
C ASN A 652 -27.36 -31.12 26.23
N PHE A 653 -27.61 -31.00 24.92
CA PHE A 653 -28.41 -29.91 24.37
C PHE A 653 -29.63 -30.39 23.57
N GLY A 654 -29.72 -31.67 23.19
CA GLY A 654 -30.77 -32.19 22.32
C GLY A 654 -32.18 -32.21 22.94
N ASP A 655 -32.28 -32.01 24.26
CA ASP A 655 -33.55 -31.78 24.94
C ASP A 655 -34.21 -30.46 24.49
N ARG A 656 -33.40 -29.44 24.15
CA ARG A 656 -33.84 -28.10 23.73
C ARG A 656 -33.53 -27.78 22.26
N VAL A 657 -32.41 -28.26 21.73
CA VAL A 657 -31.98 -28.03 20.35
C VAL A 657 -32.56 -29.09 19.42
N LYS A 658 -33.37 -28.66 18.45
CA LYS A 658 -34.05 -29.55 17.48
C LYS A 658 -33.49 -29.46 16.06
N HIS A 659 -32.69 -28.44 15.77
CA HIS A 659 -32.12 -28.20 14.44
C HIS A 659 -30.60 -28.30 14.50
N TRP A 660 -30.08 -29.37 13.89
CA TRP A 660 -28.65 -29.71 13.94
C TRP A 660 -28.04 -29.64 12.55
N VAL A 661 -26.91 -28.92 12.45
CA VAL A 661 -26.02 -28.93 11.29
C VAL A 661 -24.70 -29.56 11.73
N THR A 662 -24.40 -30.75 11.22
CA THR A 662 -23.16 -31.44 11.60
C THR A 662 -21.89 -30.67 11.18
N VAL A 663 -21.72 -30.35 9.90
CA VAL A 663 -20.53 -29.66 9.37
C VAL A 663 -20.97 -28.45 8.53
N ASN A 664 -20.44 -27.27 8.83
CA ASN A 664 -20.61 -26.08 7.99
C ASN A 664 -19.72 -26.18 6.74
N GLU A 665 -20.30 -25.94 5.56
CA GLU A 665 -19.57 -25.77 4.28
C GLU A 665 -18.38 -26.74 4.11
N PRO A 666 -18.62 -28.08 4.10
CA PRO A 666 -17.58 -29.11 4.22
C PRO A 666 -16.54 -29.11 3.11
N ASN A 667 -16.75 -28.35 2.03
CA ASN A 667 -15.80 -28.18 0.93
C ASN A 667 -14.76 -27.09 1.19
N ILE A 668 -15.02 -26.13 2.09
CA ILE A 668 -14.14 -24.97 2.30
C ILE A 668 -12.83 -25.39 2.96
N GLU A 669 -12.88 -26.23 3.98
CA GLU A 669 -11.68 -26.66 4.70
C GLU A 669 -10.74 -27.57 3.87
N PRO A 670 -11.22 -28.54 3.08
CA PRO A 670 -10.39 -29.24 2.10
C PRO A 670 -9.65 -28.29 1.13
N ILE A 671 -10.37 -27.29 0.59
CA ILE A 671 -9.79 -26.38 -0.41
C ILE A 671 -8.86 -25.37 0.27
N GLY A 672 -9.32 -24.68 1.29
CA GLY A 672 -8.56 -23.63 1.98
C GLY A 672 -7.38 -24.18 2.77
N GLY A 673 -7.56 -25.30 3.46
CA GLY A 673 -6.58 -25.90 4.35
C GLY A 673 -5.57 -26.84 3.67
N TYR A 674 -6.00 -27.58 2.63
CA TYR A 674 -5.21 -28.66 2.04
C TYR A 674 -4.88 -28.49 0.55
N ASP A 675 -5.59 -27.63 -0.18
CA ASP A 675 -5.28 -27.32 -1.58
C ASP A 675 -4.53 -25.99 -1.70
N ALA A 676 -5.15 -24.91 -1.23
CA ALA A 676 -4.66 -23.53 -1.39
C ALA A 676 -3.71 -23.08 -0.26
N GLY A 677 -3.85 -23.63 0.94
CA GLY A 677 -3.01 -23.29 2.10
C GLY A 677 -3.29 -21.93 2.73
N VAL A 678 -4.47 -21.37 2.49
CA VAL A 678 -4.91 -20.05 2.96
C VAL A 678 -5.70 -20.11 4.26
N GLN A 679 -6.01 -21.31 4.75
CA GLN A 679 -6.66 -21.59 6.02
C GLN A 679 -5.87 -22.67 6.80
N PRO A 680 -6.09 -22.83 8.12
CA PRO A 680 -5.50 -23.96 8.83
C PRO A 680 -5.95 -25.29 8.21
N PRO A 681 -5.09 -26.32 8.19
CA PRO A 681 -3.74 -26.38 8.75
C PRO A 681 -2.62 -25.97 7.78
N ARG A 682 -2.96 -25.42 6.61
CA ARG A 682 -2.03 -25.04 5.52
C ARG A 682 -1.24 -26.21 4.91
N ARG A 683 -1.81 -27.42 4.97
CA ARG A 683 -1.19 -28.63 4.46
C ARG A 683 -1.39 -28.82 2.95
N CYS A 684 -0.71 -27.99 2.17
CA CYS A 684 -0.77 -28.01 0.70
C CYS A 684 0.58 -28.36 0.04
N SER A 685 0.62 -28.37 -1.30
CA SER A 685 1.84 -28.51 -2.11
C SER A 685 1.86 -27.58 -3.34
N TYR A 686 3.07 -27.25 -3.80
CA TYR A 686 3.31 -26.44 -5.02
C TYR A 686 3.05 -27.28 -6.29
N PRO A 687 2.50 -26.72 -7.40
CA PRO A 687 2.23 -25.29 -7.68
C PRO A 687 0.86 -24.77 -7.24
N PHE A 688 0.05 -25.58 -6.55
CA PHE A 688 -1.36 -25.26 -6.30
C PHE A 688 -1.56 -24.31 -5.10
N GLY A 689 -0.91 -24.60 -3.98
CA GLY A 689 -1.04 -23.80 -2.76
C GLY A 689 0.07 -22.77 -2.58
N THR A 690 -0.22 -21.71 -1.83
CA THR A 690 0.76 -20.70 -1.43
C THR A 690 1.21 -20.93 -0.01
N ASN A 691 2.52 -21.02 0.22
CA ASN A 691 3.11 -20.97 1.56
C ASN A 691 2.70 -22.18 2.42
N CYS A 692 2.80 -23.36 1.82
CA CYS A 692 2.37 -24.63 2.38
C CYS A 692 3.28 -25.16 3.50
N THR A 693 2.71 -25.75 4.55
CA THR A 693 3.44 -26.39 5.67
C THR A 693 3.86 -27.84 5.38
N GLY A 694 3.57 -28.32 4.16
CA GLY A 694 3.77 -29.70 3.72
C GLY A 694 2.43 -30.44 3.61
N GLY A 695 2.31 -31.28 2.60
CA GLY A 695 1.06 -31.96 2.25
C GLY A 695 1.07 -32.37 0.78
N ASP A 696 -0.08 -32.80 0.29
CA ASP A 696 -0.28 -33.14 -1.12
C ASP A 696 -1.60 -32.57 -1.62
N SER A 697 -1.57 -31.38 -2.22
CA SER A 697 -2.74 -30.71 -2.82
C SER A 697 -3.44 -31.55 -3.88
N SER A 698 -2.77 -32.56 -4.45
CA SER A 698 -3.40 -33.44 -5.45
C SER A 698 -4.31 -34.50 -4.82
N THR A 699 -4.10 -34.83 -3.53
CA THR A 699 -4.71 -36.01 -2.90
C THR A 699 -5.37 -35.70 -1.55
N GLU A 700 -4.70 -34.95 -0.68
CA GLU A 700 -5.14 -34.67 0.69
C GLU A 700 -6.51 -33.96 0.77
N PRO A 701 -6.86 -32.96 -0.07
CA PRO A 701 -8.21 -32.37 -0.06
C PRO A 701 -9.33 -33.40 -0.23
N TYR A 702 -9.13 -34.41 -1.07
CA TYR A 702 -10.14 -35.44 -1.32
C TYR A 702 -10.28 -36.42 -0.16
N ILE A 703 -9.17 -36.71 0.54
CA ILE A 703 -9.19 -37.55 1.76
C ILE A 703 -9.93 -36.82 2.88
N VAL A 704 -9.64 -35.53 3.09
CA VAL A 704 -10.32 -34.71 4.10
C VAL A 704 -11.82 -34.61 3.81
N ALA A 705 -12.19 -34.35 2.55
CA ALA A 705 -13.59 -34.37 2.15
C ALA A 705 -14.27 -35.73 2.39
N HIS A 706 -13.56 -36.83 2.13
CA HIS A 706 -14.07 -38.17 2.39
C HIS A 706 -14.30 -38.44 3.89
N HIS A 707 -13.36 -38.07 4.77
CA HIS A 707 -13.53 -38.25 6.20
C HIS A 707 -14.60 -37.34 6.79
N LEU A 708 -14.74 -36.10 6.32
CA LEU A 708 -15.85 -35.21 6.72
C LEU A 708 -17.22 -35.82 6.37
N LEU A 709 -17.34 -36.47 5.19
CA LEU A 709 -18.56 -37.17 4.80
C LEU A 709 -18.87 -38.37 5.71
N LEU A 710 -17.86 -39.16 6.06
CA LEU A 710 -18.04 -40.30 6.96
C LEU A 710 -18.35 -39.85 8.40
N ALA A 711 -17.70 -38.79 8.87
CA ALA A 711 -17.95 -38.17 10.18
C ALA A 711 -19.39 -37.62 10.27
N HIS A 712 -19.86 -36.94 9.22
CA HIS A 712 -21.26 -36.54 9.07
C HIS A 712 -22.20 -37.75 9.18
N ALA A 713 -21.95 -38.79 8.37
CA ALA A 713 -22.82 -39.96 8.32
C ALA A 713 -22.88 -40.70 9.67
N SER A 714 -21.75 -40.81 10.36
CA SER A 714 -21.63 -41.44 11.68
C SER A 714 -22.39 -40.67 12.76
N ALA A 715 -22.22 -39.34 12.83
CA ALA A 715 -22.97 -38.50 13.77
C ALA A 715 -24.48 -38.56 13.54
N VAL A 716 -24.92 -38.50 12.27
CA VAL A 716 -26.34 -38.67 11.91
C VAL A 716 -26.86 -40.04 12.30
N SER A 717 -26.07 -41.10 12.11
CA SER A 717 -26.44 -42.46 12.48
C SER A 717 -26.68 -42.60 13.99
N ILE A 718 -25.78 -42.07 14.82
CA ILE A 718 -25.95 -42.11 16.28
C ILE A 718 -27.14 -41.25 16.72
N TYR A 719 -27.32 -40.06 16.16
CA TYR A 719 -28.50 -39.24 16.44
C TYR A 719 -29.77 -40.03 16.15
N ARG A 720 -29.88 -40.63 14.97
CA ARG A 720 -31.03 -41.46 14.55
C ARG A 720 -31.30 -42.66 15.45
N GLN A 721 -30.25 -43.31 15.93
CA GLN A 721 -30.39 -44.56 16.69
C GLN A 721 -30.66 -44.33 18.18
N LYS A 722 -30.11 -43.27 18.77
CA LYS A 722 -30.11 -43.06 20.22
C LYS A 722 -30.87 -41.83 20.71
N TYR A 723 -30.99 -40.78 19.90
CA TYR A 723 -31.47 -39.45 20.35
C TYR A 723 -32.69 -38.94 19.61
N GLN A 724 -32.81 -39.30 18.33
CA GLN A 724 -34.02 -39.18 17.55
C GLN A 724 -34.84 -40.43 17.83
N VAL A 725 -35.71 -40.38 18.82
CA VAL A 725 -36.56 -41.51 19.17
C VAL A 725 -37.31 -41.99 17.91
N ILE A 726 -36.99 -43.19 17.43
CA ILE A 726 -37.90 -43.93 16.55
C ILE A 726 -39.07 -44.32 17.44
N TRP A 727 -40.22 -43.68 17.23
CA TRP A 727 -41.49 -44.27 17.68
C TRP A 727 -41.73 -45.54 16.87
N MET A 728 -41.19 -46.66 17.34
CA MET A 728 -41.82 -47.96 17.18
C MET A 728 -42.01 -48.56 18.56
N GLU A 729 -42.93 -47.99 19.33
CA GLU A 729 -44.24 -48.58 19.59
C GLU A 729 -44.94 -47.79 20.70
N GLY A 730 -46.21 -47.49 20.46
CA GLY A 730 -47.18 -47.39 21.55
C GLY A 730 -47.38 -46.00 22.13
N THR A 731 -48.45 -45.37 21.66
CA THR A 731 -49.30 -44.36 22.33
C THR A 731 -49.11 -42.88 21.97
N ARG A 732 -50.03 -42.44 21.09
CA ARG A 732 -50.92 -41.25 21.25
C ARG A 732 -51.05 -40.80 22.73
N PRO A 733 -51.35 -39.52 23.05
CA PRO A 733 -52.17 -38.58 22.27
C PRO A 733 -51.56 -37.21 21.97
#